data_AF-A0A1M5S7Y9-F1
#
_entry.id   AF-A0A1M5S7Y9-F1
#
_cell.length_a   1.000
_cell.length_b   1.000
_cell.length_c   1.000
_cell.angle_alpha   90.00
_cell.angle_beta   90.00
_cell.angle_gamma   90.00
#
_symmetry.space_group_name_H-M   'P 1'
#
loop_
_entity.id
_entity.type
_entity.pdbx_description
1 polymer ?
#
loop_
_entity_poly.entity_id
_entity_poly.type
_entity_poly.pdbx_seq_one_letter_code
_entity_poly.pdbx_strand_id
1 'polypeptide(L)'
;MKEQNKNLNQAYIPTIEEMQIWYRDDLRKEALKSLKYENSKKIEEQGSFFKAFRRFEEIDDKIIFDSKKDNIYYEKYKAYVEEETANMGKKIQEIENLIQYEKFFLRFERRVNSETNNYSHYGSNSATRYRVDCIKKLGKELETLLESSPEAWEFYYKCQLIGDIENQHQQRLVNVPYVAKAKQKVIDSLDLGVPVYIVGHLGSGKTQLAIEAAVDFTIQNKIQRELEDKMEDWFCRNPHATEKDAIQKFREFNEERILYYKNILTNGSKEEIEFLQPLFISGSHNLTYEDMFVEKTLSLEHSFSEGSYSDYLNMIIGDFYEWMDEHKERLEKMTDEEQLQLKIQIWKSFSDLLVASNSAFGTEIKKIEKEILIAVKEGRPVIVDELNTIAMQNLIALNDILQRHAGSTAYITGVGPVLIKPGFGFIGTGNLSTQTVNYEGTNELNPAFKSRFVTIEYNYVPQNIMGSLEDQEFPEKNELFRIILTQLADKNGNIHIPNSKRTLEELFRFSQLCRVTQNVFMGNWKDNEVELRESVLSIRNILHVLDNWNQGEEKDLSKALWDGFISSITYPDDQNYILSQAVRFGFFSETEGWKIETKGIGEANTTYDEIRTRPYHYVRPSIETLSYLDVVHLIFGKGTTRKTLPKELMEDFKYNIGDPLPIDTKKYEKLDQQLSHLEHSKDLLEYLEDNGGEE
;
A
#
# COMPACT_ATOMS: atom_id res chain seq x y z
N MET A 1 30.35 28.97 -57.33
CA MET A 1 30.29 27.98 -56.24
C MET A 1 29.48 28.61 -55.13
N LYS A 2 28.32 28.02 -54.81
CA LYS A 2 27.27 28.58 -53.96
C LYS A 2 27.63 28.40 -52.49
N GLU A 3 27.79 29.50 -51.77
CA GLU A 3 27.76 29.53 -50.31
C GLU A 3 26.36 29.10 -49.83
N GLN A 4 26.34 28.10 -48.96
CA GLN A 4 25.15 27.64 -48.26
C GLN A 4 24.80 28.63 -47.15
N ASN A 5 24.16 29.75 -47.50
CA ASN A 5 23.35 30.50 -46.56
C ASN A 5 22.05 29.71 -46.32
N LYS A 6 22.07 28.82 -45.32
CA LYS A 6 20.84 28.30 -44.71
C LYS A 6 20.19 29.48 -43.98
N ASN A 7 19.13 30.02 -44.58
CA ASN A 7 18.19 30.94 -43.94
C ASN A 7 17.75 30.39 -42.59
N LEU A 8 18.29 30.95 -41.50
CA LEU A 8 17.67 30.95 -40.17
C LEU A 8 16.43 31.87 -40.25
N ASN A 9 15.38 31.39 -40.92
CA ASN A 9 14.09 32.07 -40.94
C ASN A 9 13.47 32.00 -39.53
N GLN A 10 13.43 33.15 -38.85
CA GLN A 10 12.49 33.53 -37.79
C GLN A 10 11.92 32.37 -36.96
N ALA A 11 12.73 31.80 -36.06
CA ALA A 11 12.21 30.89 -35.04
C ALA A 11 11.31 31.68 -34.08
N TYR A 12 10.03 31.33 -34.03
CA TYR A 12 9.07 31.86 -33.07
C TYR A 12 9.57 31.62 -31.63
N ILE A 13 9.61 32.66 -30.81
CA ILE A 13 10.02 32.57 -29.40
C ILE A 13 8.75 32.32 -28.58
N PRO A 14 8.56 31.12 -28.02
CA PRO A 14 7.39 30.82 -27.20
C PRO A 14 7.46 31.49 -25.83
N THR A 15 6.30 31.78 -25.27
CA THR A 15 6.15 32.17 -23.87
C THR A 15 6.40 30.97 -22.94
N ILE A 16 6.62 31.24 -21.64
CA ILE A 16 6.81 30.19 -20.63
C ILE A 16 5.57 29.29 -20.54
N GLU A 17 4.39 29.90 -20.56
CA GLU A 17 3.11 29.17 -20.49
C GLU A 17 2.96 28.25 -21.70
N GLU A 18 3.31 28.73 -22.90
CA GLU A 18 3.30 27.91 -24.11
C GLU A 18 4.32 26.77 -24.03
N MET A 19 5.55 27.01 -23.56
CA MET A 19 6.55 25.96 -23.36
C MET A 19 6.11 24.90 -22.33
N GLN A 20 5.42 25.31 -21.26
CA GLN A 20 4.85 24.40 -20.27
C GLN A 20 3.72 23.54 -20.84
N ILE A 21 2.83 24.13 -21.65
CA ILE A 21 1.77 23.40 -22.34
C ILE A 21 2.39 22.39 -23.30
N TRP A 22 3.40 22.80 -24.08
CA TRP A 22 4.09 21.91 -25.01
C TRP A 22 4.79 20.76 -24.30
N TYR A 23 5.41 21.01 -23.14
CA TYR A 23 6.03 19.98 -22.32
C TYR A 23 5.01 18.94 -21.82
N ARG A 24 3.84 19.39 -21.33
CA ARG A 24 2.76 18.47 -20.93
C ARG A 24 2.23 17.64 -22.09
N ASP A 25 2.04 18.25 -23.26
CA ASP A 25 1.59 17.53 -24.45
C ASP A 25 2.63 16.49 -24.92
N ASP A 26 3.92 16.78 -24.79
CA ASP A 26 4.98 15.83 -25.11
C ASP A 26 5.02 14.66 -24.13
N LEU A 27 4.83 14.90 -22.83
CA LEU A 27 4.68 13.82 -21.84
C LEU A 27 3.48 12.91 -22.14
N ARG A 28 2.34 13.47 -22.57
CA ARG A 28 1.16 12.68 -23.00
C ARG A 28 1.47 11.84 -24.24
N LYS A 29 2.23 12.38 -25.20
CA LYS A 29 2.70 11.62 -26.39
C LYS A 29 3.67 10.49 -25.99
N GLU A 30 4.59 10.75 -25.06
CA GLU A 30 5.52 9.74 -24.53
C GLU A 30 4.76 8.63 -23.80
N ALA A 31 3.77 8.97 -22.97
CA ALA A 31 2.88 8.01 -22.32
C ALA A 31 2.17 7.12 -23.35
N LEU A 32 1.60 7.70 -24.41
CA LEU A 32 0.93 6.95 -25.47
C LEU A 32 1.89 6.02 -26.25
N LYS A 33 3.14 6.42 -26.46
CA LYS A 33 4.18 5.53 -27.04
C LYS A 33 4.56 4.40 -26.10
N SER A 34 4.70 4.69 -24.80
CA SER A 34 5.03 3.69 -23.78
C SER A 34 3.95 2.61 -23.69
N LEU A 35 2.66 2.99 -23.76
CA LEU A 35 1.54 2.06 -23.80
C LEU A 35 1.61 1.11 -25.00
N LYS A 36 1.97 1.62 -26.19
CA LYS A 36 2.15 0.78 -27.40
C LYS A 36 3.28 -0.24 -27.22
N TYR A 37 4.36 0.14 -26.53
CA TYR A 37 5.51 -0.71 -26.29
C TYR A 37 5.28 -1.74 -25.15
N GLU A 38 4.66 -1.35 -24.05
CA GLU A 38 4.32 -2.30 -22.97
C GLU A 38 3.34 -3.36 -23.45
N ASN A 39 2.39 -2.96 -24.29
CA ASN A 39 1.47 -3.88 -24.93
C ASN A 39 2.18 -4.94 -25.76
N SER A 40 3.38 -4.68 -26.29
CA SER A 40 4.16 -5.62 -27.12
C SER A 40 5.09 -6.54 -26.32
N LYS A 41 5.63 -6.08 -25.18
CA LYS A 41 6.61 -6.83 -24.37
C LYS A 41 6.04 -8.11 -23.72
N LYS A 42 4.80 -8.08 -23.21
CA LYS A 42 4.12 -9.28 -22.66
C LYS A 42 3.62 -10.27 -23.72
N ILE A 43 3.73 -9.94 -25.01
CA ILE A 43 3.20 -10.76 -26.10
C ILE A 43 4.21 -11.81 -26.55
N GLU A 44 5.52 -11.63 -26.31
CA GLU A 44 6.51 -12.59 -26.81
C GLU A 44 6.24 -14.02 -26.31
N GLU A 45 5.69 -14.14 -25.10
CA GLU A 45 5.25 -15.38 -24.44
C GLU A 45 3.90 -15.93 -24.93
N GLN A 46 3.08 -15.11 -25.59
CA GLN A 46 1.77 -15.51 -26.10
C GLN A 46 1.91 -16.07 -27.52
N GLY A 47 1.27 -17.21 -27.76
CA GLY A 47 1.44 -18.01 -28.98
C GLY A 47 1.18 -17.26 -30.29
N SER A 48 1.70 -17.81 -31.40
CA SER A 48 1.60 -17.20 -32.75
C SER A 48 0.17 -16.89 -33.19
N PHE A 49 -0.83 -17.65 -32.74
CA PHE A 49 -2.25 -17.41 -33.00
C PHE A 49 -2.71 -16.05 -32.46
N PHE A 50 -2.44 -15.74 -31.18
CA PHE A 50 -2.87 -14.49 -30.57
C PHE A 50 -2.21 -13.28 -31.26
N LYS A 51 -0.93 -13.40 -31.62
CA LYS A 51 -0.19 -12.37 -32.37
C LYS A 51 -0.81 -12.08 -33.74
N ALA A 52 -1.22 -13.12 -34.46
CA ALA A 52 -1.73 -12.98 -35.83
C ALA A 52 -3.13 -12.33 -35.89
N PHE A 53 -3.97 -12.54 -34.87
CA PHE A 53 -5.37 -12.10 -34.90
C PHE A 53 -5.72 -10.94 -33.94
N ARG A 54 -4.77 -10.49 -33.11
CA ARG A 54 -4.97 -9.31 -32.26
C ARG A 54 -5.18 -8.06 -33.11
N ARG A 55 -6.22 -7.28 -32.77
CA ARG A 55 -6.53 -5.99 -33.39
C ARG A 55 -6.46 -4.91 -32.32
N PHE A 56 -6.11 -3.71 -32.74
CA PHE A 56 -6.06 -2.53 -31.88
C PHE A 56 -7.13 -1.53 -32.34
N GLU A 57 -7.60 -0.72 -31.41
CA GLU A 57 -8.43 0.43 -31.74
C GLU A 57 -7.66 1.40 -32.65
N GLU A 58 -8.35 1.98 -33.63
CA GLU A 58 -7.79 3.06 -34.44
C GLU A 58 -7.65 4.29 -33.53
N ILE A 59 -6.41 4.66 -33.24
CA ILE A 59 -6.11 5.86 -32.46
C ILE A 59 -6.37 7.04 -33.40
N ASP A 60 -7.28 7.92 -33.02
CA ASP A 60 -7.51 9.18 -33.72
C ASP A 60 -6.25 10.04 -33.51
N ASP A 61 -5.29 9.96 -34.45
CA ASP A 61 -4.04 10.73 -34.48
C ASP A 61 -4.33 12.24 -34.74
N LYS A 62 -5.40 12.80 -34.16
CA LYS A 62 -5.67 14.24 -34.08
C LYS A 62 -4.75 14.96 -33.09
N ILE A 63 -3.61 14.36 -32.76
CA ILE A 63 -2.49 15.10 -32.19
C ILE A 63 -1.79 15.79 -33.36
N ILE A 64 -2.18 17.06 -33.54
CA ILE A 64 -1.66 18.04 -34.51
C ILE A 64 -0.23 17.72 -34.94
N PHE A 65 -0.07 17.48 -36.23
CA PHE A 65 1.20 17.34 -36.94
C PHE A 65 2.21 18.40 -36.44
N ASP A 66 3.32 17.91 -35.88
CA ASP A 66 4.24 18.65 -35.03
C ASP A 66 5.15 19.56 -35.87
N SER A 67 4.68 20.74 -36.24
CA SER A 67 5.55 21.82 -36.72
C SER A 67 6.42 22.45 -35.61
N LYS A 68 6.33 21.92 -34.36
CA LYS A 68 6.84 22.54 -33.14
C LYS A 68 8.11 21.86 -32.57
N LYS A 69 8.41 20.62 -32.95
CA LYS A 69 9.66 19.91 -32.59
C LYS A 69 10.94 20.54 -33.10
N ASP A 70 10.82 21.40 -34.10
CA ASP A 70 11.97 22.12 -34.66
C ASP A 70 12.26 23.45 -33.92
N ASN A 71 11.53 23.74 -32.82
CA ASN A 71 11.78 24.94 -32.03
C ASN A 71 12.93 24.75 -31.04
N ILE A 72 14.07 25.37 -31.37
CA ILE A 72 15.31 25.34 -30.57
C ILE A 72 15.09 25.79 -29.11
N TYR A 73 14.18 26.75 -28.86
CA TYR A 73 13.91 27.25 -27.51
C TYR A 73 13.18 26.21 -26.65
N TYR A 74 12.26 25.44 -27.25
CA TYR A 74 11.54 24.39 -26.54
C TYR A 74 12.44 23.20 -26.22
N GLU A 75 13.29 22.76 -27.15
CA GLU A 75 14.24 21.65 -26.91
C GLU A 75 15.22 22.00 -25.78
N LYS A 76 15.72 23.23 -25.74
CA LYS A 76 16.53 23.73 -24.61
C LYS A 76 15.75 23.76 -23.31
N TYR A 77 14.50 24.21 -23.34
CA TYR A 77 13.63 24.22 -22.16
C TYR A 77 13.37 22.79 -21.64
N LYS A 78 13.06 21.84 -22.52
CA LYS A 78 12.84 20.43 -22.16
C LYS A 78 14.08 19.83 -21.49
N ALA A 79 15.26 20.00 -22.11
CA ALA A 79 16.52 19.51 -21.55
C ALA A 79 16.81 20.11 -20.16
N TYR A 80 16.59 21.42 -19.99
CA TYR A 80 16.73 22.10 -18.70
C TYR A 80 15.78 21.52 -17.64
N VAL A 81 14.49 21.34 -17.96
CA VAL A 81 13.51 20.80 -17.01
C VAL A 81 13.89 19.39 -16.57
N GLU A 82 14.31 18.53 -17.50
CA GLU A 82 14.74 17.17 -17.20
C GLU A 82 16.01 17.13 -16.32
N GLU A 83 17.01 17.95 -16.66
CA GLU A 83 18.25 18.07 -15.88
C GLU A 83 17.99 18.61 -14.47
N GLU A 84 17.21 19.69 -14.35
CA GLU A 84 16.89 20.26 -13.05
C GLU A 84 16.02 19.36 -12.20
N THR A 85 15.07 18.63 -12.80
CA THR A 85 14.28 17.63 -12.08
C THR A 85 15.17 16.52 -11.52
N ALA A 86 16.17 16.08 -12.29
CA ALA A 86 17.16 15.11 -11.81
C ALA A 86 18.06 15.69 -10.69
N ASN A 87 18.50 16.94 -10.82
CA ASN A 87 19.31 17.63 -9.81
C ASN A 87 18.55 17.84 -8.50
N MET A 88 17.30 18.31 -8.56
CA MET A 88 16.43 18.46 -7.40
C MET A 88 16.08 17.10 -6.79
N GLY A 89 15.89 16.07 -7.62
CA GLY A 89 15.68 14.70 -7.15
C GLY A 89 16.84 14.17 -6.30
N LYS A 90 18.09 14.43 -6.70
CA LYS A 90 19.28 14.08 -5.89
C LYS A 90 19.27 14.80 -4.53
N LYS A 91 18.97 16.10 -4.51
CA LYS A 91 18.88 16.89 -3.27
C LYS A 91 17.80 16.38 -2.32
N ILE A 92 16.62 16.03 -2.86
CA ILE A 92 15.53 15.44 -2.08
C ILE A 92 15.98 14.12 -1.45
N GLN A 93 16.58 13.23 -2.24
CA GLN A 93 17.09 11.95 -1.76
C GLN A 93 18.18 12.11 -0.68
N GLU A 94 19.04 13.12 -0.81
CA GLU A 94 20.03 13.45 0.21
C GLU A 94 19.37 13.87 1.54
N ILE A 95 18.38 14.76 1.50
CA ILE A 95 17.62 15.19 2.69
C ILE A 95 16.87 14.02 3.31
N GLU A 96 16.19 13.20 2.51
CA GLU A 96 15.49 12.00 2.99
C GLU A 96 16.44 11.00 3.65
N ASN A 97 17.61 10.76 3.05
CA ASN A 97 18.64 9.91 3.65
C ASN A 97 19.15 10.46 4.98
N LEU A 98 19.36 11.78 5.09
CA LEU A 98 19.71 12.41 6.37
C LEU A 98 18.61 12.22 7.42
N ILE A 99 17.33 12.38 7.04
CA ILE A 99 16.20 12.11 7.95
C ILE A 99 16.22 10.65 8.43
N GLN A 100 16.49 9.69 7.54
CA GLN A 100 16.57 8.28 7.93
C GLN A 100 17.77 7.98 8.83
N TYR A 101 18.92 8.60 8.56
CA TYR A 101 20.12 8.50 9.40
C TYR A 101 19.86 9.03 10.82
N GLU A 102 19.23 10.19 10.94
CA GLU A 102 18.86 10.76 12.22
C GLU A 102 17.82 9.91 12.97
N LYS A 103 16.85 9.31 12.26
CA LYS A 103 15.88 8.34 12.83
C LYS A 103 16.56 7.07 13.32
N PHE A 104 17.53 6.54 12.58
CA PHE A 104 18.35 5.39 12.96
C PHE A 104 19.07 5.65 14.29
N PHE A 105 19.76 6.79 14.41
CA PHE A 105 20.42 7.16 15.67
C PHE A 105 19.43 7.42 16.80
N LEU A 106 18.28 8.05 16.52
CA LEU A 106 17.24 8.26 17.52
C LEU A 106 16.73 6.93 18.10
N ARG A 107 16.54 5.90 17.27
CA ARG A 107 16.15 4.56 17.72
C ARG A 107 17.25 3.89 18.54
N PHE A 108 18.49 3.96 18.09
CA PHE A 108 19.63 3.42 18.81
C PHE A 108 19.78 4.08 20.21
N GLU A 109 19.78 5.41 20.28
CA GLU A 109 19.84 6.19 21.52
C GLU A 109 18.70 5.81 22.50
N ARG A 110 17.48 5.63 21.99
CA ARG A 110 16.33 5.21 22.81
C ARG A 110 16.52 3.81 23.38
N ARG A 111 17.06 2.87 22.60
CA ARG A 111 17.33 1.51 23.06
C ARG A 111 18.43 1.48 24.13
N VAL A 112 19.55 2.15 23.91
CA VAL A 112 20.64 2.21 24.89
C VAL A 112 20.15 2.81 26.21
N ASN A 113 19.32 3.84 26.12
CA ASN A 113 18.72 4.46 27.31
C ASN A 113 17.71 3.55 28.03
N SER A 114 16.92 2.74 27.31
CA SER A 114 16.00 1.79 27.93
C SER A 114 16.74 0.63 28.62
N GLU A 115 17.79 0.11 27.99
CA GLU A 115 18.69 -0.91 28.57
C GLU A 115 19.35 -0.41 29.86
N THR A 116 19.89 0.81 29.84
CA THR A 116 20.58 1.40 30.99
C THR A 116 19.65 1.59 32.20
N ASN A 117 18.34 1.77 31.97
CA ASN A 117 17.33 1.98 33.01
C ASN A 117 16.52 0.71 33.35
N ASN A 118 17.03 -0.49 33.04
CA ASN A 118 16.33 -1.77 33.24
C ASN A 118 14.90 -1.79 32.65
N TYR A 119 14.69 -1.11 31.52
CA TYR A 119 13.39 -0.99 30.83
C TYR A 119 12.26 -0.37 31.69
N SER A 120 12.60 0.28 32.80
CA SER A 120 11.62 0.81 33.77
C SER A 120 11.36 2.31 33.63
N HIS A 121 12.26 3.05 32.96
CA HIS A 121 12.17 4.50 32.83
C HIS A 121 12.43 4.97 31.38
N TYR A 122 11.41 5.59 30.77
CA TYR A 122 11.50 6.24 29.46
C TYR A 122 11.84 7.73 29.65
N GLY A 123 13.12 8.04 29.80
CA GLY A 123 13.60 9.41 29.97
C GLY A 123 14.04 10.06 28.66
N SER A 124 13.72 11.33 28.45
CA SER A 124 14.33 12.13 27.37
C SER A 124 15.71 12.63 27.80
N ASN A 125 16.74 12.41 26.97
CA ASN A 125 18.11 12.89 27.18
C ASN A 125 18.50 13.96 26.14
N SER A 126 19.68 14.59 26.28
CA SER A 126 20.16 15.62 25.34
C SER A 126 20.33 15.08 23.92
N ALA A 127 20.85 13.86 23.76
CA ALA A 127 21.08 13.23 22.46
C ALA A 127 19.77 12.97 21.70
N THR A 128 18.79 12.35 22.34
CA THR A 128 17.46 12.11 21.76
C THR A 128 16.73 13.41 21.38
N ARG A 129 16.85 14.47 22.19
CA ARG A 129 16.29 15.80 21.85
C ARG A 129 16.96 16.40 20.62
N TYR A 130 18.29 16.36 20.57
CA TYR A 130 19.06 16.82 19.41
C TYR A 130 18.60 16.13 18.12
N ARG A 131 18.50 14.79 18.13
CA ARG A 131 18.06 14.01 16.95
C ARG A 131 16.64 14.38 16.52
N VAL A 132 15.71 14.55 17.46
CA VAL A 132 14.32 14.99 17.16
C VAL A 132 14.30 16.38 16.53
N ASP A 133 15.07 17.33 17.07
CA ASP A 133 15.14 18.69 16.53
C ASP A 133 15.77 18.72 15.13
N CYS A 134 16.80 17.90 14.88
CA CYS A 134 17.41 17.75 13.56
C CYS A 134 16.42 17.17 12.53
N ILE A 135 15.69 16.10 12.87
CA ILE A 135 14.65 15.52 11.99
C ILE A 135 13.60 16.59 11.64
N LYS A 136 13.16 17.37 12.62
CA LYS A 136 12.17 18.44 12.41
C LYS A 136 12.73 19.55 11.52
N LYS A 137 14.00 19.91 11.67
CA LYS A 137 14.68 20.91 10.84
C LYS A 137 14.77 20.44 9.38
N LEU A 138 15.23 19.20 9.15
CA LEU A 138 15.33 18.61 7.82
C LEU A 138 13.97 18.46 7.13
N GLY A 139 12.92 18.10 7.89
CA GLY A 139 11.55 18.07 7.37
C GLY A 139 11.08 19.43 6.85
N LYS A 140 11.37 20.51 7.59
CA LYS A 140 11.07 21.88 7.13
C LYS A 140 11.89 22.32 5.93
N GLU A 141 13.15 21.88 5.86
CA GLU A 141 14.02 22.13 4.71
C GLU A 141 13.46 21.48 3.44
N LEU A 142 12.97 20.23 3.55
CA LEU A 142 12.27 19.55 2.47
C LEU A 142 10.99 20.29 2.07
N GLU A 143 10.13 20.68 3.01
CA GLU A 143 8.92 21.47 2.73
C GLU A 143 9.25 22.79 1.99
N THR A 144 10.26 23.52 2.46
CA THR A 144 10.70 24.78 1.83
C THR A 144 11.20 24.53 0.40
N LEU A 145 11.92 23.43 0.17
CA LEU A 145 12.40 23.05 -1.16
C LEU A 145 11.24 22.80 -2.12
N LEU A 146 10.21 22.05 -1.68
CA LEU A 146 9.01 21.75 -2.46
C LEU A 146 8.18 23.00 -2.78
N GLU A 147 8.13 23.99 -1.86
CA GLU A 147 7.47 25.27 -2.11
C GLU A 147 8.25 26.15 -3.10
N SER A 148 9.59 26.07 -3.07
CA SER A 148 10.46 26.96 -3.84
C SER A 148 10.69 26.55 -5.30
N SER A 149 10.65 25.24 -5.63
CA SER A 149 10.97 24.71 -6.96
C SER A 149 9.84 23.84 -7.51
N PRO A 150 9.30 24.17 -8.70
CA PRO A 150 8.34 23.32 -9.40
C PRO A 150 8.87 21.91 -9.71
N GLU A 151 10.17 21.80 -10.04
CA GLU A 151 10.82 20.54 -10.43
C GLU A 151 11.01 19.62 -9.22
N ALA A 152 11.36 20.21 -8.07
CA ALA A 152 11.41 19.48 -6.79
C ALA A 152 10.02 18.94 -6.42
N TRP A 153 8.99 19.77 -6.58
CA TRP A 153 7.60 19.38 -6.34
C TRP A 153 7.16 18.24 -7.27
N GLU A 154 7.41 18.36 -8.58
CA GLU A 154 7.07 17.33 -9.56
C GLU A 154 7.78 16.00 -9.25
N PHE A 155 9.09 16.02 -8.99
CA PHE A 155 9.85 14.82 -8.67
C PHE A 155 9.31 14.12 -7.42
N TYR A 156 9.08 14.88 -6.35
CA TYR A 156 8.63 14.34 -5.07
C TYR A 156 7.27 13.62 -5.19
N TYR A 157 6.29 14.30 -5.79
CA TYR A 157 4.94 13.74 -5.92
C TYR A 157 4.84 12.66 -7.00
N LYS A 158 5.71 12.69 -8.03
CA LYS A 158 5.87 11.57 -8.96
C LYS A 158 6.37 10.32 -8.23
N CYS A 159 7.39 10.45 -7.39
CA CYS A 159 7.88 9.33 -6.57
C CYS A 159 6.79 8.80 -5.63
N GLN A 160 5.99 9.70 -5.04
CA GLN A 160 4.88 9.31 -4.18
C GLN A 160 3.78 8.53 -4.96
N LEU A 161 3.40 9.01 -6.16
CA LEU A 161 2.43 8.33 -7.03
C LEU A 161 2.93 6.94 -7.47
N ILE A 162 4.18 6.82 -7.88
CA ILE A 162 4.77 5.52 -8.26
C ILE A 162 4.78 4.58 -7.04
N GLY A 163 5.13 5.09 -5.85
CA GLY A 163 5.08 4.31 -4.62
C GLY A 163 3.67 3.81 -4.28
N ASP A 164 2.64 4.62 -4.54
CA ASP A 164 1.23 4.21 -4.38
C ASP A 164 0.85 3.07 -5.33
N ILE A 165 1.24 3.19 -6.60
CA ILE A 165 0.97 2.19 -7.65
C ILE A 165 1.69 0.88 -7.33
N GLU A 166 2.96 0.95 -6.90
CA GLU A 166 3.71 -0.23 -6.45
C GLU A 166 3.04 -0.94 -5.27
N ASN A 167 2.59 -0.18 -4.26
CA ASN A 167 1.91 -0.74 -3.10
C ASN A 167 0.62 -1.47 -3.53
N GLN A 168 -0.18 -0.85 -4.38
CA GLN A 168 -1.42 -1.44 -4.88
C GLN A 168 -1.18 -2.73 -5.69
N HIS A 169 -0.17 -2.74 -6.58
CA HIS A 169 0.21 -3.95 -7.33
C HIS A 169 0.68 -5.08 -6.41
N GLN A 170 1.27 -4.75 -5.27
CA GLN A 170 1.67 -5.71 -4.23
C GLN A 170 0.52 -6.06 -3.27
N GLN A 171 -0.72 -5.67 -3.57
CA GLN A 171 -1.91 -5.86 -2.72
C GLN A 171 -1.77 -5.23 -1.32
N ARG A 172 -0.95 -4.18 -1.20
CA ARG A 172 -0.80 -3.36 0.00
C ARG A 172 -1.72 -2.14 -0.07
N LEU A 173 -2.03 -1.56 1.08
CA LEU A 173 -2.76 -0.32 1.21
C LEU A 173 -1.95 0.81 0.57
N VAL A 174 -2.64 1.62 -0.24
CA VAL A 174 -2.08 2.85 -0.81
C VAL A 174 -1.67 3.80 0.31
N ASN A 175 -0.47 4.37 0.22
CA ASN A 175 0.15 5.12 1.32
C ASN A 175 -0.31 6.59 1.34
N VAL A 176 -1.63 6.77 1.49
CA VAL A 176 -2.25 8.08 1.69
C VAL A 176 -2.05 8.58 3.14
N PRO A 177 -2.04 9.90 3.40
CA PRO A 177 -1.73 10.46 4.71
C PRO A 177 -2.51 9.87 5.89
N TYR A 178 -3.80 9.57 5.72
CA TYR A 178 -4.62 8.92 6.74
C TYR A 178 -4.11 7.52 7.11
N VAL A 179 -3.81 6.69 6.10
CA VAL A 179 -3.26 5.34 6.26
C VAL A 179 -1.86 5.40 6.87
N ALA A 180 -1.00 6.27 6.35
CA ALA A 180 0.38 6.44 6.83
C ALA A 180 0.42 6.83 8.32
N LYS A 181 -0.42 7.80 8.73
CA LYS A 181 -0.54 8.22 10.13
C LYS A 181 -1.06 7.10 11.02
N ALA A 182 -2.06 6.35 10.57
CA ALA A 182 -2.60 5.21 11.33
C ALA A 182 -1.54 4.11 11.50
N LYS A 183 -0.84 3.75 10.42
CA LYS A 183 0.24 2.75 10.43
C LYS A 183 1.39 3.17 11.36
N GLN A 184 1.81 4.43 11.27
CA GLN A 184 2.86 4.97 12.15
C GLN A 184 2.45 4.94 13.63
N LYS A 185 1.20 5.27 13.97
CA LYS A 185 0.71 5.16 15.36
C LYS A 185 0.75 3.73 15.89
N VAL A 186 0.42 2.74 15.05
CA VAL A 186 0.54 1.32 15.41
C VAL A 186 2.01 1.00 15.68
N ILE A 187 2.91 1.30 14.74
CA ILE A 187 4.36 1.04 14.86
C ILE A 187 4.94 1.72 16.10
N ASP A 188 4.64 3.00 16.34
CA ASP A 188 5.11 3.75 17.49
C ASP A 188 4.64 3.12 18.82
N SER A 189 3.41 2.59 18.86
CA SER A 189 2.89 1.91 20.04
C SER A 189 3.59 0.56 20.27
N LEU A 190 3.86 -0.18 19.20
CA LEU A 190 4.62 -1.45 19.26
C LEU A 190 6.09 -1.21 19.65
N ASP A 191 6.71 -0.13 19.18
CA ASP A 191 8.07 0.30 19.58
C ASP A 191 8.14 0.58 21.10
N LEU A 192 7.04 1.04 21.71
CA LEU A 192 6.91 1.23 23.15
C LEU A 192 6.54 -0.07 23.91
N GLY A 193 6.29 -1.17 23.20
CA GLY A 193 5.81 -2.42 23.78
C GLY A 193 4.38 -2.34 24.31
N VAL A 194 3.58 -1.40 23.82
CA VAL A 194 2.18 -1.21 24.24
C VAL A 194 1.25 -1.91 23.26
N PRO A 195 0.34 -2.78 23.72
CA PRO A 195 -0.65 -3.43 22.86
C PRO A 195 -1.55 -2.42 22.12
N VAL A 196 -1.92 -2.74 20.89
CA VAL A 196 -2.75 -1.88 20.05
C VAL A 196 -4.10 -2.52 19.79
N TYR A 197 -5.18 -1.74 19.85
CA TYR A 197 -6.51 -2.18 19.48
C TYR A 197 -7.07 -1.30 18.37
N ILE A 198 -7.20 -1.85 17.16
CA ILE A 198 -7.68 -1.15 15.97
C ILE A 198 -9.19 -1.39 15.82
N VAL A 199 -9.97 -0.32 15.95
CA VAL A 199 -11.44 -0.38 15.88
C VAL A 199 -11.97 0.44 14.72
N GLY A 200 -13.10 0.02 14.15
CA GLY A 200 -13.77 0.79 13.09
C GLY A 200 -14.81 -0.04 12.35
N HIS A 201 -15.45 0.58 11.35
CA HIS A 201 -16.55 -0.03 10.59
C HIS A 201 -16.09 -1.12 9.61
N LEU A 202 -17.05 -1.93 9.14
CA LEU A 202 -16.82 -3.00 8.18
C LEU A 202 -16.19 -2.48 6.88
N GLY A 203 -15.20 -3.22 6.35
CA GLY A 203 -14.60 -2.90 5.07
C GLY A 203 -13.73 -1.62 5.04
N SER A 204 -13.35 -1.08 6.20
CA SER A 204 -12.39 0.04 6.29
C SER A 204 -10.93 -0.38 6.09
N GLY A 205 -10.61 -1.68 6.18
CA GLY A 205 -9.26 -2.22 6.01
C GLY A 205 -8.43 -2.38 7.30
N LYS A 206 -9.08 -2.51 8.47
CA LYS A 206 -8.42 -2.65 9.79
C LYS A 206 -7.42 -3.79 9.85
N THR A 207 -7.82 -4.99 9.43
CA THR A 207 -6.98 -6.20 9.47
C THR A 207 -5.78 -6.06 8.54
N GLN A 208 -5.99 -5.50 7.35
CA GLN A 208 -4.89 -5.22 6.42
C GLN A 208 -3.91 -4.20 6.99
N LEU A 209 -4.41 -3.12 7.62
CA LEU A 209 -3.56 -2.15 8.32
C LEU A 209 -2.74 -2.81 9.43
N ALA A 210 -3.35 -3.70 10.21
CA ALA A 210 -2.66 -4.44 11.28
C ALA A 210 -1.53 -5.32 10.72
N ILE A 211 -1.81 -6.09 9.66
CA ILE A 211 -0.85 -6.97 9.01
C ILE A 211 0.33 -6.16 8.47
N GLU A 212 0.05 -5.10 7.71
CA GLU A 212 1.11 -4.26 7.14
C GLU A 212 1.95 -3.54 8.20
N ALA A 213 1.31 -2.98 9.23
CA ALA A 213 2.03 -2.34 10.32
C ALA A 213 2.94 -3.33 11.07
N ALA A 214 2.48 -4.56 11.27
CA ALA A 214 3.26 -5.61 11.93
C ALA A 214 4.45 -6.09 11.08
N VAL A 215 4.25 -6.26 9.76
CA VAL A 215 5.33 -6.60 8.82
C VAL A 215 6.35 -5.46 8.76
N ASP A 216 5.90 -4.21 8.60
CA ASP A 216 6.77 -3.03 8.56
C ASP A 216 7.55 -2.88 9.88
N PHE A 217 6.91 -3.09 11.03
CA PHE A 217 7.57 -3.10 12.34
C PHE A 217 8.65 -4.19 12.44
N THR A 218 8.34 -5.41 11.99
CA THR A 218 9.29 -6.54 12.01
C THR A 218 10.50 -6.25 11.12
N ILE A 219 10.28 -5.77 9.90
CA ILE A 219 11.34 -5.42 8.95
C ILE A 219 12.18 -4.26 9.49
N GLN A 220 11.55 -3.19 9.99
CA GLN A 220 12.26 -2.05 10.55
C GLN A 220 13.16 -2.44 11.72
N ASN A 221 12.69 -3.32 12.61
CA ASN A 221 13.49 -3.81 13.74
C ASN A 221 14.67 -4.68 13.30
N LYS A 222 14.50 -5.52 12.28
CA LYS A 222 15.59 -6.33 11.71
C LYS A 222 16.62 -5.45 11.01
N ILE A 223 16.18 -4.53 10.15
CA ILE A 223 17.05 -3.55 9.47
C ILE A 223 17.82 -2.73 10.51
N GLN A 224 17.16 -2.23 11.56
CA GLN A 224 17.82 -1.46 12.62
C GLN A 224 18.96 -2.25 13.25
N ARG A 225 18.74 -3.50 13.68
CA ARG A 225 19.78 -4.34 14.29
C ARG A 225 20.94 -4.63 13.33
N GLU A 226 20.63 -5.03 12.10
CA GLU A 226 21.67 -5.31 11.09
C GLU A 226 22.49 -4.06 10.73
N LEU A 227 21.86 -2.89 10.67
CA LEU A 227 22.56 -1.64 10.38
C LEU A 227 23.48 -1.22 11.52
N GLU A 228 23.08 -1.40 12.77
CA GLU A 228 23.95 -1.12 13.92
C GLU A 228 25.21 -1.98 13.87
N ASP A 229 25.05 -3.29 13.68
CA ASP A 229 26.18 -4.23 13.58
C ASP A 229 27.09 -3.88 12.38
N LYS A 230 26.51 -3.65 11.19
CA LYS A 230 27.26 -3.30 9.98
C LYS A 230 28.00 -1.96 10.10
N MET A 231 27.37 -0.96 10.70
CA MET A 231 27.97 0.37 10.88
C MET A 231 29.10 0.33 11.90
N GLU A 232 28.95 -0.43 12.99
CA GLU A 232 30.00 -0.63 13.99
C GLU A 232 31.21 -1.37 13.38
N ASP A 233 30.97 -2.48 12.66
CA ASP A 233 32.00 -3.24 11.95
C ASP A 233 32.75 -2.38 10.93
N TRP A 234 32.02 -1.54 10.19
CA TRP A 234 32.61 -0.63 9.22
C TRP A 234 33.47 0.44 9.91
N PHE A 235 32.97 1.05 10.99
CA PHE A 235 33.69 2.10 11.72
C PHE A 235 34.96 1.55 12.38
N CYS A 236 34.91 0.34 12.95
CA CYS A 236 36.08 -0.34 13.51
C CYS A 236 37.22 -0.53 12.49
N ARG A 237 36.87 -0.72 11.21
CA ARG A 237 37.84 -0.83 10.11
C ARG A 237 38.28 0.53 9.55
N ASN A 238 37.56 1.60 9.87
CA ASN A 238 37.78 2.96 9.36
C ASN A 238 37.69 4.01 10.48
N PRO A 239 38.53 3.94 11.53
CA PRO A 239 38.39 4.77 12.72
C PRO A 239 38.63 6.27 12.50
N HIS A 240 39.18 6.65 11.35
CA HIS A 240 39.40 8.05 10.95
C HIS A 240 38.34 8.58 9.97
N ALA A 241 37.27 7.83 9.72
CA ALA A 241 36.19 8.25 8.83
C ALA A 241 35.45 9.48 9.39
N THR A 242 35.02 10.36 8.49
CA THR A 242 34.22 11.54 8.84
C THR A 242 32.73 11.21 8.93
N GLU A 243 31.94 12.10 9.52
CA GLU A 243 30.48 11.96 9.57
C GLU A 243 29.87 11.88 8.16
N LYS A 244 30.44 12.59 7.17
CA LYS A 244 30.01 12.50 5.77
C LYS A 244 30.22 11.09 5.20
N ASP A 245 31.35 10.48 5.52
CA ASP A 245 31.65 9.10 5.08
C ASP A 245 30.67 8.11 5.73
N ALA A 246 30.32 8.33 7.00
CA ALA A 246 29.35 7.52 7.72
C ALA A 246 27.94 7.65 7.14
N ILE A 247 27.49 8.85 6.79
CA ILE A 247 26.17 9.08 6.16
C ILE A 247 26.09 8.40 4.78
N GLN A 248 27.18 8.48 4.00
CA GLN A 248 27.24 7.83 2.69
C GLN A 248 27.21 6.30 2.84
N LYS A 249 27.95 5.75 3.80
CA LYS A 249 27.94 4.30 4.05
C LYS A 249 26.65 3.79 4.67
N PHE A 250 26.02 4.57 5.53
CA PHE A 250 24.67 4.30 6.00
C PHE A 250 23.68 4.21 4.83
N ARG A 251 23.73 5.16 3.88
CA ARG A 251 22.88 5.14 2.68
C ARG A 251 23.02 3.82 1.93
N GLU A 252 24.25 3.43 1.62
CA GLU A 252 24.55 2.18 0.90
C GLU A 252 23.98 0.96 1.63
N PHE A 253 24.25 0.81 2.92
CA PHE A 253 23.75 -0.34 3.69
C PHE A 253 22.24 -0.31 3.87
N ASN A 254 21.64 0.86 4.09
CA ASN A 254 20.20 0.99 4.28
C ASN A 254 19.44 0.64 3.00
N GLU A 255 19.87 1.17 1.84
CA GLU A 255 19.28 0.84 0.54
C GLU A 255 19.42 -0.66 0.22
N GLU A 256 20.59 -1.25 0.49
CA GLU A 256 20.86 -2.68 0.32
C GLU A 256 19.89 -3.54 1.16
N ARG A 257 19.68 -3.19 2.43
CA ARG A 257 18.82 -3.94 3.35
C ARG A 257 17.33 -3.75 3.04
N ILE A 258 16.90 -2.54 2.70
CA ILE A 258 15.52 -2.27 2.27
C ILE A 258 15.19 -3.09 1.01
N LEU A 259 16.10 -3.11 0.03
CA LEU A 259 15.91 -3.89 -1.19
C LEU A 259 15.91 -5.40 -0.92
N TYR A 260 16.77 -5.88 -0.03
CA TYR A 260 16.80 -7.28 0.40
C TYR A 260 15.45 -7.74 0.95
N TYR A 261 14.88 -7.00 1.92
CA TYR A 261 13.58 -7.35 2.49
C TYR A 261 12.42 -7.16 1.51
N LYS A 262 12.48 -6.15 0.63
CA LYS A 262 11.49 -5.98 -0.48
C LYS A 262 11.52 -7.17 -1.45
N ASN A 263 12.69 -7.74 -1.71
CA ASN A 263 12.85 -8.91 -2.56
C ASN A 263 12.36 -10.19 -1.89
N ILE A 264 12.55 -10.35 -0.57
CA ILE A 264 11.99 -11.51 0.15
C ILE A 264 10.46 -11.49 0.07
N LEU A 265 9.82 -10.34 0.28
CA LEU A 265 8.36 -10.24 0.23
C LEU A 265 7.77 -10.54 -1.16
N THR A 266 8.54 -10.30 -2.23
CA THR A 266 8.06 -10.50 -3.61
C THR A 266 8.44 -11.86 -4.20
N ASN A 267 9.67 -12.33 -3.96
CA ASN A 267 10.26 -13.50 -4.61
C ASN A 267 10.87 -14.52 -3.62
N GLY A 268 10.71 -14.31 -2.32
CA GLY A 268 11.27 -15.18 -1.28
C GLY A 268 10.59 -16.54 -1.21
N SER A 269 11.25 -17.48 -0.52
CA SER A 269 10.65 -18.75 -0.16
C SER A 269 9.50 -18.57 0.84
N LYS A 270 8.61 -19.55 0.92
CA LYS A 270 7.48 -19.51 1.87
C LYS A 270 7.94 -19.34 3.32
N GLU A 271 9.04 -19.99 3.70
CA GLU A 271 9.61 -19.94 5.06
C GLU A 271 10.17 -18.54 5.38
N GLU A 272 10.86 -17.91 4.43
CA GLU A 272 11.40 -16.55 4.61
C GLU A 272 10.28 -15.50 4.74
N ILE A 273 9.21 -15.64 3.96
CA ILE A 273 8.04 -14.77 4.04
C ILE A 273 7.33 -14.98 5.38
N GLU A 274 7.11 -16.23 5.79
CA GLU A 274 6.48 -16.56 7.06
C GLU A 274 7.26 -15.96 8.23
N PHE A 275 8.59 -15.97 8.19
CA PHE A 275 9.44 -15.36 9.23
C PHE A 275 9.33 -13.83 9.32
N LEU A 276 8.78 -13.16 8.31
CA LEU A 276 8.50 -11.72 8.33
C LEU A 276 7.04 -11.41 8.68
N GLN A 277 6.14 -12.36 8.46
CA GLN A 277 4.73 -12.19 8.74
C GLN A 277 4.43 -12.27 10.25
N PRO A 278 3.41 -11.52 10.72
CA PRO A 278 2.89 -11.70 12.06
C PRO A 278 2.21 -13.06 12.20
N LEU A 279 2.15 -13.56 13.44
CA LEU A 279 1.30 -14.70 13.75
C LEU A 279 -0.16 -14.23 13.83
N PHE A 280 -1.08 -15.01 13.28
CA PHE A 280 -2.45 -14.56 13.05
C PHE A 280 -3.46 -15.52 13.69
N ILE A 281 -4.42 -14.96 14.42
CA ILE A 281 -5.51 -15.70 15.05
C ILE A 281 -6.83 -15.03 14.65
N SER A 282 -7.76 -15.81 14.11
CA SER A 282 -9.12 -15.35 13.86
C SER A 282 -9.97 -15.54 15.11
N GLY A 283 -10.49 -14.44 15.65
CA GLY A 283 -11.38 -14.44 16.81
C GLY A 283 -12.69 -15.14 16.51
N SER A 284 -13.14 -15.98 17.44
CA SER A 284 -14.48 -16.56 17.41
C SER A 284 -14.99 -16.80 18.83
N HIS A 285 -16.31 -16.92 18.99
CA HIS A 285 -16.91 -17.25 20.29
C HIS A 285 -16.44 -18.60 20.87
N ASN A 286 -16.06 -19.53 19.99
CA ASN A 286 -15.63 -20.88 20.37
C ASN A 286 -14.14 -20.97 20.68
N LEU A 287 -13.37 -19.89 20.45
CA LEU A 287 -11.93 -19.89 20.61
C LEU A 287 -11.57 -20.03 22.09
N THR A 288 -10.92 -21.14 22.44
CA THR A 288 -10.61 -21.51 23.83
C THR A 288 -9.22 -21.06 24.25
N TYR A 289 -8.91 -21.26 25.53
CA TYR A 289 -7.57 -21.06 26.06
C TYR A 289 -6.50 -21.94 25.39
N GLU A 290 -6.84 -23.20 25.09
CA GLU A 290 -5.90 -24.16 24.50
C GLU A 290 -5.55 -23.77 23.05
N ASP A 291 -6.51 -23.19 22.32
CA ASP A 291 -6.31 -22.69 20.96
C ASP A 291 -5.37 -21.47 20.91
N MET A 292 -5.28 -20.69 21.98
CA MET A 292 -4.42 -19.49 22.04
C MET A 292 -2.98 -19.80 22.45
N PHE A 293 -2.77 -20.77 23.33
CA PHE A 293 -1.48 -20.97 24.00
C PHE A 293 -0.87 -22.34 23.80
N VAL A 294 -1.60 -23.40 24.15
CA VAL A 294 -1.09 -24.77 24.11
C VAL A 294 -2.23 -25.76 23.87
N GLU A 295 -2.08 -26.55 22.81
CA GLU A 295 -2.89 -27.75 22.59
C GLU A 295 -2.16 -28.97 23.15
N LYS A 296 -2.86 -29.79 23.92
CA LYS A 296 -2.31 -31.06 24.43
C LYS A 296 -2.73 -32.18 23.49
N THR A 297 -1.76 -32.75 22.78
CA THR A 297 -1.98 -33.94 21.96
C THR A 297 -1.29 -35.14 22.59
N LEU A 298 -1.87 -36.33 22.39
CA LEU A 298 -1.22 -37.58 22.79
C LEU A 298 -0.36 -38.03 21.62
N SER A 299 0.96 -38.06 21.82
CA SER A 299 1.86 -38.73 20.87
C SER A 299 2.19 -40.12 21.40
N LEU A 300 2.06 -41.11 20.52
CA LEU A 300 2.59 -42.45 20.76
C LEU A 300 4.11 -42.38 20.63
N GLU A 301 4.84 -42.74 21.68
CA GLU A 301 6.27 -43.04 21.52
C GLU A 301 6.38 -44.30 20.66
N HIS A 302 6.96 -44.16 19.48
CA HIS A 302 7.63 -45.29 18.86
C HIS A 302 8.95 -45.45 19.60
N SER A 303 9.09 -46.54 20.36
CA SER A 303 10.31 -46.95 21.06
C SER A 303 11.43 -47.39 20.10
N PHE A 304 11.54 -46.74 18.94
CA PHE A 304 12.62 -46.92 17.98
C PHE A 304 13.23 -45.55 17.66
N SER A 305 14.38 -45.26 18.27
CA SER A 305 15.32 -44.33 17.63
C SER A 305 16.00 -45.09 16.48
N GLU A 306 16.14 -44.47 15.30
CA GLU A 306 16.64 -45.15 14.08
C GLU A 306 18.02 -45.83 14.26
N GLY A 307 18.84 -45.36 15.21
CA GLY A 307 20.11 -46.02 15.56
C GLY A 307 19.96 -47.24 16.49
N SER A 308 18.94 -47.27 17.35
CA SER A 308 18.74 -48.31 18.36
C SER A 308 18.20 -49.61 17.77
N TYR A 309 17.38 -49.55 16.71
CA TYR A 309 16.73 -50.73 16.15
C TYR A 309 17.74 -51.71 15.54
N SER A 310 18.73 -51.18 14.81
CA SER A 310 19.80 -51.99 14.22
C SER A 310 20.67 -52.64 15.28
N ASP A 311 20.98 -51.94 16.37
CA ASP A 311 21.79 -52.46 17.46
C ASP A 311 21.07 -53.59 18.22
N TYR A 312 19.76 -53.46 18.46
CA TYR A 312 18.96 -54.52 19.09
C TYR A 312 18.74 -55.73 18.18
N LEU A 313 18.54 -55.52 16.87
CA LEU A 313 18.51 -56.63 15.91
C LEU A 313 19.85 -57.37 15.87
N ASN A 314 20.97 -56.64 15.89
CA ASN A 314 22.30 -57.24 15.94
C ASN A 314 22.52 -58.02 17.24
N MET A 315 22.00 -57.55 18.38
CA MET A 315 22.06 -58.27 19.66
C MET A 315 21.30 -59.61 19.59
N ILE A 316 20.10 -59.64 19.02
CA ILE A 316 19.29 -60.87 18.91
C ILE A 316 19.87 -61.84 17.90
N ILE A 317 20.39 -61.31 16.80
CA ILE A 317 21.15 -62.11 15.84
C ILE A 317 22.35 -62.74 16.58
N GLY A 318 23.05 -61.97 17.42
CA GLY A 318 24.12 -62.46 18.30
C GLY A 318 23.65 -63.57 19.24
N ASP A 319 22.62 -63.32 20.05
CA ASP A 319 22.07 -64.28 21.02
C ASP A 319 21.56 -65.56 20.34
N PHE A 320 20.98 -65.44 19.13
CA PHE A 320 20.54 -66.59 18.34
C PHE A 320 21.73 -67.42 17.84
N TYR A 321 22.79 -66.78 17.35
CA TYR A 321 24.00 -67.48 16.93
C TYR A 321 24.75 -68.11 18.10
N GLU A 322 24.83 -67.43 19.24
CA GLU A 322 25.42 -67.97 20.48
C GLU A 322 24.65 -69.21 20.95
N TRP A 323 23.32 -69.14 20.96
CA TRP A 323 22.48 -70.30 21.27
C TRP A 323 22.70 -71.45 20.28
N MET A 324 22.81 -71.17 18.98
CA MET A 324 23.08 -72.20 17.97
C MET A 324 24.43 -72.87 18.17
N ASP A 325 25.47 -72.13 18.57
CA ASP A 325 26.80 -72.67 18.82
C ASP A 325 26.86 -73.48 20.12
N GLU A 326 26.21 -73.03 21.20
CA GLU A 326 26.09 -73.78 22.46
C GLU A 326 25.37 -75.12 22.27
N HIS A 327 24.41 -75.19 21.34
CA HIS A 327 23.56 -76.36 21.11
C HIS A 327 23.97 -77.17 19.86
N LYS A 328 25.14 -76.88 19.28
CA LYS A 328 25.61 -77.44 18.02
C LYS A 328 25.70 -78.97 18.00
N GLU A 329 26.27 -79.59 19.04
CA GLU A 329 26.35 -81.05 19.16
C GLU A 329 24.98 -81.75 19.24
N ARG A 330 23.96 -81.02 19.71
CA ARG A 330 22.58 -81.52 19.82
C ARG A 330 21.84 -81.35 18.50
N LEU A 331 22.14 -80.29 17.76
CA LEU A 331 21.59 -80.01 16.43
C LEU A 331 22.15 -80.96 15.36
N GLU A 332 23.43 -81.37 15.46
CA GLU A 332 24.06 -82.34 14.55
C GLU A 332 23.52 -83.78 14.68
N LYS A 333 22.81 -84.08 15.77
CA LYS A 333 22.17 -85.39 16.03
C LYS A 333 20.71 -85.45 15.57
N MET A 334 20.15 -84.35 15.09
CA MET A 334 18.76 -84.23 14.61
C MET A 334 18.71 -84.39 13.10
N THR A 335 17.52 -84.72 12.57
CA THR A 335 17.29 -84.67 11.12
C THR A 335 17.17 -83.23 10.63
N ASP A 336 17.53 -82.96 9.37
CA ASP A 336 17.55 -81.60 8.81
C ASP A 336 16.20 -80.86 8.95
N GLU A 337 15.08 -81.59 8.82
CA GLU A 337 13.73 -81.01 8.99
C GLU A 337 13.43 -80.61 10.44
N GLU A 338 13.82 -81.44 11.42
CA GLU A 338 13.64 -81.14 12.84
C GLU A 338 14.52 -79.96 13.27
N GLN A 339 15.76 -79.92 12.77
CA GLN A 339 16.69 -78.82 13.04
C GLN A 339 16.15 -77.49 12.50
N LEU A 340 15.56 -77.49 11.31
CA LEU A 340 14.98 -76.30 10.69
C LEU A 340 13.75 -75.80 11.46
N GLN A 341 12.85 -76.70 11.87
CA GLN A 341 11.67 -76.32 12.66
C GLN A 341 12.05 -75.73 14.02
N LEU A 342 13.06 -76.29 14.68
CA LEU A 342 13.50 -75.84 16.00
C LEU A 342 14.17 -74.47 15.92
N LYS A 343 14.99 -74.23 14.88
CA LYS A 343 15.54 -72.89 14.57
C LYS A 343 14.45 -71.85 14.33
N ILE A 344 13.40 -72.20 13.56
CA ILE A 344 12.27 -71.30 13.30
C ILE A 344 11.50 -70.97 14.58
N GLN A 345 11.26 -71.96 15.46
CA GLN A 345 10.57 -71.72 16.73
C GLN A 345 11.36 -70.81 17.65
N ILE A 346 12.67 -71.02 17.76
CA ILE A 346 13.53 -70.21 18.63
C ILE A 346 13.61 -68.77 18.12
N TRP A 347 13.81 -68.60 16.81
CA TRP A 347 13.77 -67.29 16.18
C TRP A 347 12.43 -66.57 16.44
N LYS A 348 11.31 -67.28 16.31
CA LYS A 348 9.99 -66.73 16.64
C LYS A 348 9.90 -66.32 18.11
N SER A 349 10.35 -67.16 19.04
CA SER A 349 10.30 -66.82 20.47
C SER A 349 11.15 -65.61 20.84
N PHE A 350 12.34 -65.44 20.25
CA PHE A 350 13.15 -64.22 20.43
C PHE A 350 12.47 -62.99 19.82
N SER A 351 11.87 -63.13 18.64
CA SER A 351 11.08 -62.06 18.01
C SER A 351 9.85 -61.68 18.85
N ASP A 352 9.15 -62.66 19.41
CA ASP A 352 7.94 -62.45 20.23
C ASP A 352 8.30 -61.79 21.57
N LEU A 353 9.43 -62.15 22.18
CA LEU A 353 9.96 -61.47 23.37
C LEU A 353 10.30 -60.00 23.10
N LEU A 354 10.83 -59.70 21.91
CA LEU A 354 11.11 -58.33 21.46
C LEU A 354 9.83 -57.50 21.34
N VAL A 355 8.81 -58.08 20.71
CA VAL A 355 7.51 -57.44 20.53
C VAL A 355 6.82 -57.26 21.88
N ALA A 356 6.91 -58.24 22.78
CA ALA A 356 6.31 -58.18 24.11
C ALA A 356 7.00 -57.16 25.04
N SER A 357 8.33 -57.07 25.02
CA SER A 357 9.08 -56.09 25.83
C SER A 357 8.89 -54.65 25.37
N ASN A 358 8.62 -54.43 24.08
CA ASN A 358 8.49 -53.09 23.48
C ASN A 358 7.04 -52.69 23.13
N SER A 359 6.04 -53.55 23.40
CA SER A 359 4.61 -53.24 23.22
C SER A 359 3.99 -52.48 24.40
N ALA A 360 4.80 -52.08 25.39
CA ALA A 360 4.40 -51.08 26.38
C ALA A 360 4.37 -49.69 25.73
N PHE A 361 3.34 -49.41 24.94
CA PHE A 361 3.10 -48.08 24.36
C PHE A 361 2.81 -47.08 25.49
N GLY A 362 3.80 -46.25 25.83
CA GLY A 362 3.57 -45.07 26.65
C GLY A 362 2.90 -43.99 25.80
N THR A 363 1.82 -43.39 26.31
CA THR A 363 1.31 -42.13 25.76
C THR A 363 1.98 -40.97 26.48
N GLU A 364 2.75 -40.15 25.76
CA GLU A 364 3.24 -38.88 26.29
C GLU A 364 2.30 -37.75 25.88
N ILE A 365 2.05 -36.81 26.81
CA ILE A 365 1.32 -35.58 26.52
C ILE A 365 2.28 -34.61 25.83
N LYS A 366 2.19 -34.52 24.50
CA LYS A 366 2.91 -33.51 23.72
C LYS A 366 2.15 -32.19 23.75
N LYS A 367 2.78 -31.16 24.29
CA LYS A 367 2.26 -29.79 24.26
C LYS A 367 2.69 -29.14 22.95
N ILE A 368 1.73 -28.83 22.08
CA ILE A 368 1.97 -28.08 20.85
C ILE A 368 1.74 -26.61 21.18
N GLU A 369 2.77 -25.80 20.98
CA GLU A 369 2.72 -24.36 21.20
C GLU A 369 1.89 -23.70 20.11
N LYS A 370 1.06 -22.73 20.49
CA LYS A 370 0.20 -21.97 19.59
C LYS A 370 0.72 -20.55 19.38
N GLU A 371 0.07 -19.83 18.48
CA GLU A 371 0.49 -18.57 17.89
C GLU A 371 0.89 -17.52 18.94
N ILE A 372 0.14 -17.35 20.02
CA ILE A 372 0.48 -16.34 21.06
C ILE A 372 1.74 -16.76 21.82
N LEU A 373 1.87 -18.03 22.16
CA LEU A 373 3.04 -18.52 22.89
C LEU A 373 4.31 -18.46 22.03
N ILE A 374 4.19 -18.84 20.75
CA ILE A 374 5.27 -18.72 19.76
C ILE A 374 5.67 -17.25 19.60
N ALA A 375 4.71 -16.33 19.46
CA ALA A 375 4.97 -14.89 19.32
C ALA A 375 5.79 -14.33 20.49
N VAL A 376 5.41 -14.68 21.72
CA VAL A 376 6.10 -14.23 22.94
C VAL A 376 7.52 -14.78 23.01
N LYS A 377 7.71 -16.07 22.66
CA LYS A 377 9.00 -16.76 22.71
C LYS A 377 9.95 -16.39 21.57
N GLU A 378 9.43 -16.06 20.39
CA GLU A 378 10.23 -15.66 19.24
C GLU A 378 10.48 -14.15 19.21
N GLY A 379 9.63 -13.35 19.87
CA GLY A 379 9.68 -11.90 19.78
C GLY A 379 9.12 -11.40 18.45
N ARG A 380 7.96 -11.94 18.05
CA ARG A 380 7.25 -11.58 16.81
C ARG A 380 5.90 -10.93 17.13
N PRO A 381 5.37 -10.08 16.24
CA PRO A 381 4.02 -9.57 16.41
C PRO A 381 2.96 -10.67 16.27
N VAL A 382 1.89 -10.57 17.05
CA VAL A 382 0.69 -11.39 16.93
C VAL A 382 -0.53 -10.50 16.70
N ILE A 383 -1.39 -10.93 15.77
CA ILE A 383 -2.65 -10.28 15.43
C ILE A 383 -3.80 -11.19 15.84
N VAL A 384 -4.71 -10.64 16.64
CA VAL A 384 -6.00 -11.27 16.95
C VAL A 384 -7.07 -10.49 16.21
N ASP A 385 -7.55 -11.06 15.11
CA ASP A 385 -8.62 -10.47 14.31
C ASP A 385 -9.97 -10.66 15.01
N GLU A 386 -10.83 -9.66 14.95
CA GLU A 386 -12.15 -9.68 15.61
C GLU A 386 -12.06 -10.03 17.11
N LEU A 387 -11.13 -9.41 17.83
CA LEU A 387 -10.89 -9.67 19.25
C LEU A 387 -12.17 -9.50 20.12
N ASN A 388 -13.12 -8.66 19.69
CA ASN A 388 -14.39 -8.47 20.37
C ASN A 388 -15.41 -9.60 20.18
N THR A 389 -15.18 -10.57 19.28
CA THR A 389 -16.01 -11.78 19.18
C THR A 389 -15.58 -12.85 20.18
N ILE A 390 -14.37 -12.78 20.72
CA ILE A 390 -13.87 -13.75 21.70
C ILE A 390 -14.59 -13.56 23.04
N ALA A 391 -14.95 -14.67 23.69
CA ALA A 391 -15.56 -14.64 25.01
C ALA A 391 -14.60 -14.00 26.05
N MET A 392 -15.10 -13.04 26.83
CA MET A 392 -14.30 -12.28 27.80
C MET A 392 -13.52 -13.17 28.78
N GLN A 393 -14.11 -14.30 29.19
CA GLN A 393 -13.47 -15.27 30.08
C GLN A 393 -12.14 -15.83 29.53
N ASN A 394 -12.03 -15.97 28.20
CA ASN A 394 -10.84 -16.48 27.54
C ASN A 394 -9.78 -15.36 27.37
N LEU A 395 -10.23 -14.12 27.15
CA LEU A 395 -9.35 -12.94 27.04
C LEU A 395 -8.62 -12.60 28.35
N ILE A 396 -9.18 -12.96 29.51
CA ILE A 396 -8.54 -12.72 30.82
C ILE A 396 -7.14 -13.31 30.90
N ALA A 397 -6.88 -14.42 30.19
CA ALA A 397 -5.58 -15.06 30.21
C ALA A 397 -4.46 -14.23 29.54
N LEU A 398 -4.81 -13.26 28.69
CA LEU A 398 -3.86 -12.34 28.06
C LEU A 398 -3.39 -11.23 29.00
N ASN A 399 -4.08 -11.00 30.13
CA ASN A 399 -3.84 -9.83 30.98
C ASN A 399 -2.39 -9.67 31.43
N ASP A 400 -1.75 -10.76 31.85
CA ASP A 400 -0.38 -10.70 32.37
C ASP A 400 0.66 -10.46 31.25
N ILE A 401 0.37 -10.92 30.02
CA ILE A 401 1.19 -10.65 28.84
C ILE A 401 1.05 -9.19 28.40
N LEU A 402 -0.18 -8.68 28.38
CA LEU A 402 -0.50 -7.32 27.92
C LEU A 402 -0.02 -6.22 28.89
N GLN A 403 0.25 -6.55 30.15
CA GLN A 403 0.71 -5.60 31.17
C GLN A 403 2.23 -5.51 31.32
N ARG A 404 2.97 -6.50 30.81
CA ARG A 404 4.42 -6.59 31.02
C ARG A 404 5.18 -6.20 29.75
N HIS A 405 6.34 -5.59 29.94
CA HIS A 405 7.19 -5.13 28.84
C HIS A 405 8.16 -6.22 28.35
N ALA A 406 8.71 -6.05 27.15
CA ALA A 406 9.80 -6.89 26.66
C ALA A 406 10.97 -6.95 27.67
N GLY A 407 11.55 -8.14 27.85
CA GLY A 407 12.55 -8.42 28.89
C GLY A 407 11.96 -8.83 30.24
N SER A 408 10.65 -8.69 30.43
CA SER A 408 9.95 -9.18 31.63
C SER A 408 9.50 -10.63 31.43
N THR A 409 9.39 -11.39 32.52
CA THR A 409 8.70 -12.69 32.51
C THR A 409 7.21 -12.46 32.69
N ALA A 410 6.32 -13.17 31.98
CA ALA A 410 4.88 -13.18 32.19
C ALA A 410 4.41 -14.60 32.53
N TYR A 411 3.43 -14.74 33.42
CA TYR A 411 2.89 -16.04 33.80
C TYR A 411 1.71 -16.42 32.91
N ILE A 412 1.83 -17.57 32.26
CA ILE A 412 0.79 -18.14 31.40
C ILE A 412 0.25 -19.41 32.06
N THR A 413 -1.05 -19.44 32.36
CA THR A 413 -1.70 -20.54 33.08
C THR A 413 -1.48 -21.90 32.39
N GLY A 414 -0.98 -22.92 33.07
CA GLY A 414 -0.73 -24.25 32.44
C GLY A 414 0.53 -24.35 31.57
N VAL A 415 1.25 -23.25 31.34
CA VAL A 415 2.60 -23.21 30.77
C VAL A 415 3.63 -22.87 31.84
N GLY A 416 3.42 -21.78 32.59
CA GLY A 416 4.36 -21.26 33.57
C GLY A 416 4.90 -19.87 33.18
N PRO A 417 5.99 -19.40 33.82
CA PRO A 417 6.62 -18.12 33.49
C PRO A 417 7.35 -18.20 32.14
N VAL A 418 7.08 -17.23 31.26
CA VAL A 418 7.68 -17.11 29.92
C VAL A 418 8.31 -15.73 29.78
N LEU A 419 9.55 -15.66 29.28
CA LEU A 419 10.23 -14.39 28.99
C LEU A 419 9.68 -13.77 27.71
N ILE A 420 9.22 -12.51 27.78
CA ILE A 420 8.78 -11.76 26.60
C ILE A 420 10.01 -11.27 25.84
N LYS A 421 10.24 -11.78 24.63
CA LYS A 421 11.38 -11.35 23.82
C LYS A 421 11.17 -9.97 23.18
N PRO A 422 12.24 -9.16 23.03
CA PRO A 422 12.18 -7.91 22.27
C PRO A 422 11.75 -8.13 20.83
N GLY A 423 10.75 -7.36 20.38
CA GLY A 423 10.09 -7.53 19.08
C GLY A 423 8.69 -8.15 19.17
N PHE A 424 8.30 -8.66 20.34
CA PHE A 424 6.90 -9.04 20.59
C PHE A 424 6.00 -7.80 20.54
N GLY A 425 4.90 -7.91 19.80
CA GLY A 425 3.88 -6.88 19.67
C GLY A 425 2.49 -7.52 19.61
N PHE A 426 1.51 -6.93 20.27
CA PHE A 426 0.15 -7.45 20.26
C PHE A 426 -0.79 -6.46 19.58
N ILE A 427 -1.50 -6.91 18.55
CA ILE A 427 -2.50 -6.11 17.84
C ILE A 427 -3.84 -6.85 17.85
N GLY A 428 -4.87 -6.23 18.42
CA GLY A 428 -6.25 -6.66 18.26
C GLY A 428 -6.96 -5.83 17.19
N THR A 429 -7.82 -6.45 16.40
CA THR A 429 -8.80 -5.70 15.57
C THR A 429 -10.20 -5.91 16.13
N GLY A 430 -11.12 -4.97 15.86
CA GLY A 430 -12.51 -5.14 16.23
C GLY A 430 -13.46 -4.29 15.40
N ASN A 431 -14.67 -4.79 15.21
CA ASN A 431 -15.75 -4.02 14.60
C ASN A 431 -16.39 -3.10 15.65
N LEU A 432 -16.62 -1.84 15.27
CA LEU A 432 -17.25 -0.86 16.16
C LEU A 432 -18.77 -0.99 16.05
N SER A 433 -19.41 -1.57 17.06
CA SER A 433 -20.87 -1.56 17.16
C SER A 433 -21.35 -0.16 17.55
N THR A 434 -22.31 0.37 16.81
CA THR A 434 -23.02 1.62 17.15
C THR A 434 -24.44 1.26 17.58
N GLN A 435 -25.20 2.23 18.11
CA GLN A 435 -26.63 2.04 18.44
C GLN A 435 -27.45 1.60 17.21
N THR A 436 -26.95 1.86 16.00
CA THR A 436 -27.61 1.66 14.71
C THR A 436 -27.08 0.44 13.95
N VAL A 437 -25.79 0.12 14.06
CA VAL A 437 -25.14 -1.06 13.45
C VAL A 437 -24.66 -1.98 14.56
N ASN A 438 -25.47 -2.99 14.87
CA ASN A 438 -25.10 -4.07 15.78
C ASN A 438 -24.52 -5.23 14.99
N TYR A 439 -23.22 -5.46 15.14
CA TYR A 439 -22.61 -6.70 14.67
C TYR A 439 -23.00 -7.83 15.62
N GLU A 440 -23.89 -8.72 15.17
CA GLU A 440 -24.29 -9.90 15.94
C GLU A 440 -23.06 -10.69 16.39
N GLY A 441 -22.99 -11.05 17.67
CA GLY A 441 -21.86 -11.78 18.24
C GLY A 441 -20.64 -10.95 18.63
N THR A 442 -20.73 -9.62 18.67
CA THR A 442 -19.66 -8.78 19.25
C THR A 442 -19.95 -8.43 20.71
N ASN A 443 -18.97 -8.68 21.58
CA ASN A 443 -19.01 -8.27 22.98
C ASN A 443 -18.26 -6.95 23.16
N GLU A 444 -18.84 -5.98 23.87
CA GLU A 444 -18.06 -4.83 24.31
C GLU A 444 -16.93 -5.31 25.24
N LEU A 445 -15.70 -4.89 24.91
CA LEU A 445 -14.57 -5.17 25.77
C LEU A 445 -14.74 -4.42 27.08
N ASN A 446 -14.52 -5.11 28.20
CA ASN A 446 -14.64 -4.46 29.50
C ASN A 446 -13.62 -3.29 29.60
N PRO A 447 -13.95 -2.20 30.31
CA PRO A 447 -13.09 -1.01 30.34
C PRO A 447 -11.66 -1.29 30.84
N ALA A 448 -11.50 -2.23 31.77
CA ALA A 448 -10.20 -2.61 32.31
C ALA A 448 -9.32 -3.35 31.29
N PHE A 449 -9.88 -4.22 30.45
CA PHE A 449 -9.16 -4.89 29.36
C PHE A 449 -8.82 -3.86 28.29
N LYS A 450 -9.79 -3.02 27.89
CA LYS A 450 -9.58 -1.94 26.92
C LYS A 450 -8.49 -0.95 27.34
N SER A 451 -8.36 -0.63 28.63
CA SER A 451 -7.34 0.30 29.12
C SER A 451 -5.89 -0.20 29.00
N ARG A 452 -5.69 -1.48 28.65
CA ARG A 452 -4.35 -2.05 28.38
C ARG A 452 -3.89 -1.79 26.94
N PHE A 453 -4.78 -1.29 26.09
CA PHE A 453 -4.50 -1.03 24.68
C PHE A 453 -4.47 0.46 24.39
N VAL A 454 -3.59 0.85 23.46
CA VAL A 454 -3.80 2.07 22.69
C VAL A 454 -4.88 1.78 21.66
N THR A 455 -6.06 2.38 21.84
CA THR A 455 -7.16 2.24 20.89
C THR A 455 -6.97 3.20 19.73
N ILE A 456 -6.90 2.68 18.51
CA ILE A 456 -6.79 3.45 17.27
C ILE A 456 -8.09 3.26 16.49
N GLU A 457 -8.81 4.35 16.26
CA GLU A 457 -9.98 4.33 15.40
C GLU A 457 -9.55 4.45 13.93
N TYR A 458 -9.92 3.46 13.14
CA TYR A 458 -9.58 3.34 11.72
C TYR A 458 -10.83 3.00 10.88
N ASN A 459 -11.46 4.07 10.41
CA ASN A 459 -12.62 4.07 9.51
C ASN A 459 -12.19 4.36 8.06
N TYR A 460 -13.14 4.83 7.25
CA TYR A 460 -12.93 5.12 5.84
C TYR A 460 -12.06 6.35 5.58
N VAL A 461 -11.35 6.29 4.46
CA VAL A 461 -10.41 7.32 3.98
C VAL A 461 -11.13 8.66 3.74
N PRO A 462 -10.49 9.82 4.02
CA PRO A 462 -11.07 11.13 3.79
C PRO A 462 -11.38 11.44 2.32
N GLN A 463 -12.45 12.21 2.10
CA GLN A 463 -12.87 12.73 0.81
C GLN A 463 -13.79 13.94 1.01
N ASN A 464 -13.59 15.02 0.26
CA ASN A 464 -14.52 16.13 0.26
C ASN A 464 -15.83 15.73 -0.44
N ILE A 465 -16.97 16.09 0.12
CA ILE A 465 -18.31 15.73 -0.37
C ILE A 465 -19.00 16.85 -1.17
N MET A 466 -18.37 18.03 -1.27
CA MET A 466 -18.92 19.20 -1.97
C MET A 466 -17.97 19.71 -3.06
N GLY A 467 -18.56 20.39 -4.06
CA GLY A 467 -17.85 21.01 -5.19
C GLY A 467 -17.54 20.05 -6.34
N SER A 468 -17.17 20.62 -7.48
CA SER A 468 -16.67 19.87 -8.64
C SER A 468 -15.17 19.56 -8.48
N LEU A 469 -14.60 18.75 -9.38
CA LEU A 469 -13.16 18.50 -9.41
C LEU A 469 -12.34 19.78 -9.67
N GLU A 470 -12.84 20.69 -10.51
CA GLU A 470 -12.14 21.94 -10.88
C GLU A 470 -12.13 22.95 -9.71
N ASP A 471 -13.11 22.89 -8.81
CA ASP A 471 -13.30 23.85 -7.71
C ASP A 471 -12.63 23.43 -6.38
N GLN A 472 -11.83 22.36 -6.37
CA GLN A 472 -11.22 21.86 -5.14
C GLN A 472 -10.06 22.76 -4.67
N GLU A 473 -10.20 23.36 -3.49
CA GLU A 473 -9.14 24.19 -2.87
C GLU A 473 -7.93 23.37 -2.42
N PHE A 474 -8.16 22.15 -1.90
CA PHE A 474 -7.13 21.27 -1.33
C PHE A 474 -7.24 19.84 -1.89
N PRO A 475 -6.83 19.60 -3.15
CA PRO A 475 -6.93 18.29 -3.79
C PRO A 475 -6.25 17.17 -2.99
N GLU A 476 -5.17 17.48 -2.28
CA GLU A 476 -4.38 16.52 -1.51
C GLU A 476 -5.13 15.89 -0.32
N LYS A 477 -6.25 16.50 0.10
CA LYS A 477 -7.13 15.96 1.15
C LYS A 477 -8.13 14.93 0.62
N ASN A 478 -8.29 14.84 -0.71
CA ASN A 478 -9.17 13.87 -1.37
C ASN A 478 -8.47 12.52 -1.52
N GLU A 479 -8.15 11.92 -0.38
CA GLU A 479 -7.36 10.69 -0.30
C GLU A 479 -8.08 9.48 -0.93
N LEU A 480 -9.42 9.43 -0.89
CA LEU A 480 -10.19 8.37 -1.56
C LEU A 480 -10.08 8.49 -3.09
N PHE A 481 -10.18 9.72 -3.62
CA PHE A 481 -10.00 9.97 -5.05
C PHE A 481 -8.58 9.59 -5.52
N ARG A 482 -7.55 9.85 -4.71
CA ARG A 482 -6.19 9.37 -4.95
C ARG A 482 -6.14 7.84 -5.12
N ILE A 483 -6.77 7.07 -4.22
CA ILE A 483 -6.83 5.60 -4.32
C ILE A 483 -7.51 5.16 -5.63
N ILE A 484 -8.61 5.81 -6.02
CA ILE A 484 -9.32 5.52 -7.27
C ILE A 484 -8.42 5.77 -8.48
N LEU A 485 -7.69 6.88 -8.52
CA LEU A 485 -6.78 7.19 -9.62
C LEU A 485 -5.57 6.25 -9.65
N THR A 486 -5.01 5.87 -8.51
CA THR A 486 -3.96 4.85 -8.43
C THR A 486 -4.43 3.52 -9.02
N GLN A 487 -5.71 3.15 -8.81
CA GLN A 487 -6.28 1.91 -9.37
C GLN A 487 -6.29 1.90 -10.90
N LEU A 488 -6.45 3.08 -11.52
CA LEU A 488 -6.54 3.25 -12.97
C LEU A 488 -5.20 3.54 -13.63
N ALA A 489 -4.17 3.88 -12.85
CA ALA A 489 -2.86 4.25 -13.38
C ALA A 489 -2.05 3.02 -13.83
N ASP A 490 -1.28 3.20 -14.91
CA ASP A 490 -0.25 2.26 -15.34
C ASP A 490 0.97 2.31 -14.40
N LYS A 491 1.97 1.44 -14.64
CA LYS A 491 3.20 1.37 -13.82
C LYS A 491 4.02 2.66 -13.82
N ASN A 492 3.83 3.52 -14.82
CA ASN A 492 4.55 4.78 -14.99
C ASN A 492 3.74 5.98 -14.45
N GLY A 493 2.53 5.75 -13.94
CA GLY A 493 1.64 6.78 -13.41
C GLY A 493 0.72 7.42 -14.44
N ASN A 494 0.64 6.91 -15.67
CA ASN A 494 -0.26 7.43 -16.70
C ASN A 494 -1.64 6.79 -16.60
N ILE A 495 -2.68 7.51 -17.02
CA ILE A 495 -4.06 7.02 -17.04
C ILE A 495 -4.60 7.08 -18.46
N HIS A 496 -5.29 6.04 -18.89
CA HIS A 496 -5.93 5.94 -20.19
C HIS A 496 -7.44 5.75 -19.96
N ILE A 497 -8.23 6.77 -20.28
CA ILE A 497 -9.68 6.79 -20.01
C ILE A 497 -10.46 7.41 -21.17
N PRO A 498 -11.71 6.99 -21.39
CA PRO A 498 -12.56 7.58 -22.42
C PRO A 498 -12.98 8.98 -21.98
N ASN A 499 -12.89 9.97 -22.87
CA ASN A 499 -13.30 11.37 -22.58
C ASN A 499 -12.82 11.85 -21.19
N SER A 500 -11.53 12.23 -21.09
CA SER A 500 -10.87 12.44 -19.80
C SER A 500 -11.61 13.43 -18.90
N LYS A 501 -12.14 14.53 -19.46
CA LYS A 501 -12.84 15.56 -18.69
C LYS A 501 -14.11 15.03 -18.04
N ARG A 502 -14.96 14.33 -18.79
CA ARG A 502 -16.24 13.78 -18.26
C ARG A 502 -15.96 12.69 -17.23
N THR A 503 -15.08 11.75 -17.57
CA THR A 503 -14.83 10.56 -16.76
C THR A 503 -14.14 10.89 -15.44
N LEU A 504 -13.20 11.85 -15.40
CA LEU A 504 -12.58 12.29 -14.15
C LEU A 504 -13.59 12.93 -13.19
N GLU A 505 -14.52 13.73 -13.71
CA GLU A 505 -15.59 14.34 -12.93
C GLU A 505 -16.57 13.27 -12.40
N GLU A 506 -16.91 12.26 -13.21
CA GLU A 506 -17.72 11.12 -12.78
C GLU A 506 -17.01 10.29 -11.69
N LEU A 507 -15.71 10.02 -11.83
CA LEU A 507 -14.90 9.33 -10.80
C LEU A 507 -14.80 10.15 -9.52
N PHE A 508 -14.71 11.49 -9.62
CA PHE A 508 -14.71 12.37 -8.47
C PHE A 508 -16.07 12.32 -7.74
N ARG A 509 -17.19 12.41 -8.47
CA ARG A 509 -18.54 12.24 -7.89
C ARG A 509 -18.76 10.85 -7.31
N PHE A 510 -18.17 9.82 -7.92
CA PHE A 510 -18.20 8.47 -7.37
C PHE A 510 -17.50 8.42 -6.00
N SER A 511 -16.34 9.07 -5.85
CA SER A 511 -15.66 9.18 -4.56
C SER A 511 -16.51 9.93 -3.51
N GLN A 512 -17.23 10.98 -3.92
CA GLN A 512 -18.15 11.73 -3.06
C GLN A 512 -19.33 10.86 -2.59
N LEU A 513 -19.97 10.14 -3.52
CA LEU A 513 -21.04 9.18 -3.22
C LEU A 513 -20.58 8.13 -2.20
N CYS A 514 -19.39 7.55 -2.42
CA CYS A 514 -18.81 6.59 -1.49
C CYS A 514 -18.67 7.20 -0.09
N ARG A 515 -18.15 8.42 0.01
CA ARG A 515 -17.96 9.07 1.31
C ARG A 515 -19.28 9.41 2.01
N VAL A 516 -20.31 9.82 1.27
CA VAL A 516 -21.64 10.10 1.86
C VAL A 516 -22.25 8.83 2.43
N THR A 517 -22.25 7.73 1.66
CA THR A 517 -22.78 6.45 2.15
C THR A 517 -22.00 5.93 3.35
N GLN A 518 -20.67 6.07 3.35
CA GLN A 518 -19.81 5.75 4.50
C GLN A 518 -20.13 6.59 5.74
N ASN A 519 -20.32 7.91 5.60
CA ASN A 519 -20.67 8.78 6.73
C ASN A 519 -22.03 8.43 7.35
N VAL A 520 -23.01 8.03 6.52
CA VAL A 520 -24.34 7.60 6.96
C VAL A 520 -24.23 6.27 7.71
N PHE A 521 -23.47 5.30 7.16
CA PHE A 521 -23.19 4.02 7.83
C PHE A 521 -22.48 4.19 9.18
N MET A 522 -21.64 5.22 9.32
CA MET A 522 -20.97 5.56 10.57
C MET A 522 -21.90 6.23 11.60
N GLY A 523 -23.13 6.60 11.23
CA GLY A 523 -24.05 7.34 12.11
C GLY A 523 -23.64 8.81 12.33
N ASN A 524 -22.80 9.37 11.47
CA ASN A 524 -22.35 10.76 11.58
C ASN A 524 -23.44 11.78 11.17
N TRP A 525 -24.51 11.32 10.51
CA TRP A 525 -25.61 12.16 10.01
C TRP A 525 -26.86 11.83 10.83
N LYS A 526 -27.23 12.73 11.74
CA LYS A 526 -28.35 12.54 12.68
C LYS A 526 -29.69 13.12 12.19
N ASP A 527 -29.69 13.82 11.05
CA ASP A 527 -30.84 14.61 10.60
C ASP A 527 -31.75 13.92 9.55
N ASN A 528 -31.44 12.69 9.13
CA ASN A 528 -32.29 11.91 8.22
C ASN A 528 -32.72 10.60 8.89
N GLU A 529 -34.01 10.25 8.79
CA GLU A 529 -34.63 9.02 9.32
C GLU A 529 -34.14 7.70 8.65
N VAL A 530 -33.12 7.77 7.77
CA VAL A 530 -32.65 6.62 6.99
C VAL A 530 -31.24 6.24 7.44
N GLU A 531 -31.13 5.04 8.01
CA GLU A 531 -29.90 4.44 8.53
C GLU A 531 -29.52 3.23 7.68
N LEU A 532 -28.23 3.14 7.31
CA LEU A 532 -27.71 1.97 6.61
C LEU A 532 -27.38 0.85 7.61
N ARG A 533 -27.88 -0.37 7.36
CA ARG A 533 -27.73 -1.49 8.30
C ARG A 533 -26.63 -2.46 7.93
N GLU A 534 -26.58 -2.89 6.67
CA GLU A 534 -25.73 -4.00 6.23
C GLU A 534 -24.75 -3.59 5.12
N SER A 535 -25.16 -2.66 4.25
CA SER A 535 -24.47 -2.36 3.00
C SER A 535 -23.87 -0.95 2.96
N VAL A 536 -22.61 -0.88 2.54
CA VAL A 536 -21.85 0.37 2.40
C VAL A 536 -20.86 0.26 1.24
N LEU A 537 -20.58 1.37 0.55
CA LEU A 537 -19.50 1.46 -0.44
C LEU A 537 -18.13 1.45 0.25
N SER A 538 -17.72 0.27 0.72
CA SER A 538 -16.40 0.02 1.29
C SER A 538 -15.29 0.12 0.24
N ILE A 539 -14.02 0.23 0.66
CA ILE A 539 -12.88 0.28 -0.26
C ILE A 539 -12.88 -0.94 -1.20
N ARG A 540 -13.22 -2.14 -0.69
CA ARG A 540 -13.34 -3.36 -1.49
C ARG A 540 -14.39 -3.23 -2.60
N ASN A 541 -15.56 -2.68 -2.27
CA ASN A 541 -16.66 -2.50 -3.22
C ASN A 541 -16.30 -1.45 -4.28
N ILE A 542 -15.60 -0.39 -3.89
CA ILE A 542 -15.09 0.64 -4.80
C ILE A 542 -14.14 0.03 -5.83
N LEU A 543 -13.14 -0.74 -5.38
CA LEU A 543 -12.21 -1.41 -6.27
C LEU A 543 -12.92 -2.40 -7.20
N HIS A 544 -13.89 -3.16 -6.69
CA HIS A 544 -14.67 -4.07 -7.52
C HIS A 544 -15.47 -3.35 -8.62
N VAL A 545 -16.09 -2.20 -8.33
CA VAL A 545 -16.79 -1.38 -9.34
C VAL A 545 -15.82 -0.87 -10.39
N LEU A 546 -14.64 -0.39 -9.98
CA LEU A 546 -13.61 0.11 -10.91
C LEU A 546 -13.04 -0.99 -11.79
N ASP A 547 -12.73 -2.17 -11.23
CA ASP A 547 -12.23 -3.31 -11.99
C ASP A 547 -13.28 -3.78 -13.00
N ASN A 548 -14.55 -3.82 -12.60
CA ASN A 548 -15.65 -4.20 -13.48
C ASN A 548 -15.89 -3.19 -14.62
N TRP A 549 -15.65 -1.89 -14.36
CA TRP A 549 -15.70 -0.84 -15.37
C TRP A 549 -14.50 -0.89 -16.33
N ASN A 550 -13.27 -1.01 -15.80
CA ASN A 550 -12.02 -0.93 -16.56
C ASN A 550 -11.66 -2.25 -17.29
N GLN A 551 -12.46 -3.31 -17.11
CA GLN A 551 -12.37 -4.56 -17.88
C GLN A 551 -12.91 -4.40 -19.30
N GLY A 552 -12.29 -3.52 -20.09
CA GLY A 552 -12.61 -3.30 -21.51
C GLY A 552 -13.65 -2.20 -21.77
N GLU A 553 -14.14 -1.53 -20.72
CA GLU A 553 -15.08 -0.41 -20.83
C GLU A 553 -16.31 -0.77 -21.68
N GLU A 554 -16.84 -1.99 -21.51
CA GLU A 554 -18.06 -2.45 -22.19
C GLU A 554 -19.30 -1.66 -21.72
N LYS A 555 -19.15 -0.90 -20.63
CA LYS A 555 -20.20 -0.16 -19.97
C LYS A 555 -19.72 1.15 -19.36
N ASP A 556 -20.68 2.04 -19.11
CA ASP A 556 -20.47 3.28 -18.36
C ASP A 556 -20.32 2.99 -16.85
N LEU A 557 -19.87 4.02 -16.12
CA LEU A 557 -19.66 3.92 -14.67
C LEU A 557 -20.97 3.69 -13.91
N SER A 558 -22.11 4.19 -14.42
CA SER A 558 -23.44 3.97 -13.82
C SER A 558 -23.83 2.49 -13.83
N LYS A 559 -23.69 1.82 -14.98
CA LYS A 559 -23.97 0.38 -15.13
C LYS A 559 -22.94 -0.46 -14.38
N ALA A 560 -21.67 -0.04 -14.33
CA ALA A 560 -20.68 -0.70 -13.50
C ALA A 560 -20.99 -0.60 -12.00
N LEU A 561 -21.49 0.54 -11.53
CA LEU A 561 -21.95 0.73 -10.15
C LEU A 561 -23.15 -0.17 -9.82
N TRP A 562 -24.09 -0.31 -10.76
CA TRP A 562 -25.24 -1.21 -10.61
C TRP A 562 -24.80 -2.68 -10.51
N ASP A 563 -24.06 -3.17 -11.50
CA ASP A 563 -23.64 -4.57 -11.58
C ASP A 563 -22.61 -4.93 -10.51
N GLY A 564 -21.72 -3.99 -10.17
CA GLY A 564 -20.61 -4.21 -9.25
C GLY A 564 -20.98 -4.10 -7.77
N PHE A 565 -22.09 -3.42 -7.43
CA PHE A 565 -22.47 -3.22 -6.04
C PHE A 565 -23.98 -3.12 -5.79
N ILE A 566 -24.71 -2.20 -6.44
CA ILE A 566 -26.10 -1.92 -6.01
C ILE A 566 -27.02 -3.15 -6.18
N SER A 567 -26.83 -3.92 -7.24
CA SER A 567 -27.63 -5.12 -7.51
C SER A 567 -27.40 -6.28 -6.53
N SER A 568 -26.28 -6.30 -5.80
CA SER A 568 -25.97 -7.35 -4.82
C SER A 568 -26.44 -7.03 -3.40
N ILE A 569 -26.98 -5.83 -3.16
CA ILE A 569 -27.51 -5.43 -1.87
C ILE A 569 -28.78 -6.23 -1.58
N THR A 570 -28.78 -6.93 -0.44
CA THR A 570 -29.91 -7.76 0.01
C THR A 570 -30.96 -6.96 0.76
N TYR A 571 -30.55 -5.97 1.55
CA TYR A 571 -31.44 -5.16 2.37
C TYR A 571 -32.09 -4.01 1.56
N PRO A 572 -33.43 -3.97 1.42
CA PRO A 572 -34.08 -3.03 0.52
C PRO A 572 -33.91 -1.56 0.83
N ASP A 573 -33.95 -1.16 2.10
CA ASP A 573 -33.81 0.26 2.43
C ASP A 573 -32.38 0.76 2.14
N ASP A 574 -31.37 -0.10 2.36
CA ASP A 574 -29.97 0.22 2.02
C ASP A 574 -29.81 0.39 0.51
N GLN A 575 -30.40 -0.52 -0.28
CA GLN A 575 -30.35 -0.46 -1.73
C GLN A 575 -31.02 0.81 -2.25
N ASN A 576 -32.23 1.09 -1.80
CA ASN A 576 -33.01 2.24 -2.24
C ASN A 576 -32.34 3.56 -1.82
N TYR A 577 -31.78 3.62 -0.61
CA TYR A 577 -31.02 4.80 -0.16
C TYR A 577 -29.79 5.05 -1.03
N ILE A 578 -28.93 4.05 -1.22
CA ILE A 578 -27.69 4.19 -1.99
C ILE A 578 -28.00 4.54 -3.44
N LEU A 579 -29.03 3.92 -4.03
CA LEU A 579 -29.49 4.24 -5.38
C LEU A 579 -29.98 5.70 -5.47
N SER A 580 -30.76 6.18 -4.49
CA SER A 580 -31.23 7.57 -4.46
C SER A 580 -30.08 8.57 -4.37
N GLN A 581 -29.04 8.27 -3.58
CA GLN A 581 -27.84 9.11 -3.50
C GLN A 581 -27.07 9.07 -4.81
N ALA A 582 -26.95 7.91 -5.46
CA ALA A 582 -26.28 7.81 -6.76
C ALA A 582 -26.96 8.72 -7.80
N VAL A 583 -28.30 8.71 -7.86
CA VAL A 583 -29.06 9.64 -8.73
C VAL A 583 -28.77 11.10 -8.39
N ARG A 584 -28.73 11.45 -7.11
CA ARG A 584 -28.40 12.81 -6.66
C ARG A 584 -27.00 13.27 -7.10
N PHE A 585 -26.03 12.36 -7.15
CA PHE A 585 -24.68 12.63 -7.66
C PHE A 585 -24.58 12.57 -9.19
N GLY A 586 -25.70 12.44 -9.90
CA GLY A 586 -25.77 12.49 -11.36
C GLY A 586 -25.51 11.16 -12.05
N PHE A 587 -25.50 10.04 -11.32
CA PHE A 587 -25.51 8.71 -11.92
C PHE A 587 -26.93 8.35 -12.37
N PHE A 588 -27.06 7.39 -13.30
CA PHE A 588 -28.35 6.88 -13.76
C PHE A 588 -29.27 7.95 -14.37
N SER A 589 -28.79 8.68 -15.38
CA SER A 589 -29.56 9.74 -16.03
C SER A 589 -30.78 9.21 -16.81
N GLU A 590 -31.91 9.92 -16.72
CA GLU A 590 -33.10 9.63 -17.54
C GLU A 590 -32.82 9.65 -19.04
N THR A 591 -31.92 10.54 -19.48
CA THR A 591 -31.51 10.65 -20.88
C THR A 591 -30.79 9.39 -21.40
N GLU A 592 -30.19 8.62 -20.50
CA GLU A 592 -29.49 7.36 -20.78
C GLU A 592 -30.45 6.15 -20.68
N GLY A 593 -31.73 6.38 -20.36
CA GLY A 593 -32.79 5.38 -20.30
C GLY A 593 -32.98 4.75 -18.93
N TRP A 594 -32.50 5.41 -17.88
CA TRP A 594 -32.78 5.04 -16.49
C TRP A 594 -34.08 5.70 -16.01
N LYS A 595 -34.87 5.02 -15.20
CA LYS A 595 -36.03 5.60 -14.52
C LYS A 595 -36.05 5.09 -13.09
N ILE A 596 -35.48 5.89 -12.19
CA ILE A 596 -35.39 5.54 -10.79
C ILE A 596 -36.41 6.37 -10.03
N GLU A 597 -37.41 5.69 -9.48
CA GLU A 597 -38.39 6.30 -8.58
C GLU A 597 -37.86 6.19 -7.14
N THR A 598 -38.05 7.25 -6.36
CA THR A 598 -37.68 7.22 -4.94
C THR A 598 -38.68 6.35 -4.19
N LYS A 599 -38.20 5.22 -3.66
CA LYS A 599 -38.98 4.28 -2.87
C LYS A 599 -38.95 4.67 -1.39
N GLY A 600 -40.08 4.51 -0.70
CA GLY A 600 -40.19 4.71 0.74
C GLY A 600 -39.51 3.60 1.56
N ILE A 601 -39.37 3.82 2.87
CA ILE A 601 -38.85 2.83 3.81
C ILE A 601 -39.78 1.61 3.86
N GLY A 602 -39.24 0.41 3.75
CA GLY A 602 -39.95 -0.87 3.77
C GLY A 602 -40.44 -1.38 2.42
N GLU A 603 -40.14 -0.66 1.32
CA GLU A 603 -40.44 -1.12 -0.04
C GLU A 603 -39.44 -2.17 -0.53
N ALA A 604 -39.87 -3.03 -1.47
CA ALA A 604 -39.07 -4.13 -1.99
C ALA A 604 -37.85 -3.64 -2.81
N ASN A 605 -36.85 -4.51 -2.92
CA ASN A 605 -35.66 -4.30 -3.75
C ASN A 605 -36.04 -3.86 -5.17
N THR A 606 -35.27 -2.94 -5.70
CA THR A 606 -35.44 -2.45 -7.05
C THR A 606 -34.74 -3.40 -8.02
N THR A 607 -35.50 -3.91 -9.00
CA THR A 607 -34.95 -4.82 -10.01
C THR A 607 -34.43 -4.06 -11.22
N TYR A 608 -33.56 -4.69 -12.00
CA TYR A 608 -32.98 -4.07 -13.20
C TYR A 608 -34.04 -3.72 -14.27
N ASP A 609 -35.04 -4.57 -14.42
CA ASP A 609 -36.12 -4.37 -15.40
C ASP A 609 -37.06 -3.22 -15.00
N GLU A 610 -37.20 -2.94 -13.70
CA GLU A 610 -37.99 -1.79 -13.21
C GLU A 610 -37.37 -0.45 -13.59
N ILE A 611 -36.04 -0.36 -13.56
CA ILE A 611 -35.32 0.92 -13.71
C ILE A 611 -34.88 1.22 -15.14
N ARG A 612 -35.13 0.32 -16.10
CA ARG A 612 -34.75 0.50 -17.50
C ARG A 612 -35.97 0.77 -18.36
N THR A 613 -35.96 1.91 -19.05
CA THR A 613 -37.01 2.26 -20.03
C THR A 613 -36.74 1.70 -21.42
N ARG A 614 -35.50 1.29 -21.68
CA ARG A 614 -35.04 0.70 -22.95
C ARG A 614 -33.86 -0.24 -22.72
N PRO A 615 -33.54 -1.14 -23.67
CA PRO A 615 -32.34 -1.97 -23.60
C PRO A 615 -31.08 -1.13 -23.38
N TYR A 616 -30.14 -1.66 -22.60
CA TYR A 616 -28.88 -0.97 -22.36
C TYR A 616 -28.02 -0.94 -23.62
N HIS A 617 -27.49 0.24 -23.92
CA HIS A 617 -26.62 0.45 -25.06
C HIS A 617 -25.57 1.50 -24.66
N TYR A 618 -24.30 1.13 -24.80
CA TYR A 618 -23.17 2.00 -24.53
C TYR A 618 -22.25 2.00 -25.73
N VAL A 619 -21.84 3.19 -26.13
CA VAL A 619 -20.84 3.40 -27.18
C VAL A 619 -19.66 4.10 -26.51
N ARG A 620 -18.54 3.39 -26.45
CA ARG A 620 -17.33 3.91 -25.83
C ARG A 620 -16.81 5.16 -26.58
N PRO A 621 -16.58 6.28 -25.89
CA PRO A 621 -15.90 7.45 -26.46
C PRO A 621 -14.43 7.17 -26.83
N SER A 622 -13.78 8.09 -27.53
CA SER A 622 -12.35 8.00 -27.80
C SER A 622 -11.52 8.02 -26.51
N ILE A 623 -10.54 7.12 -26.42
CA ILE A 623 -9.61 7.05 -25.29
C ILE A 623 -8.63 8.21 -25.37
N GLU A 624 -8.50 8.93 -24.26
CA GLU A 624 -7.52 9.99 -24.06
C GLU A 624 -6.45 9.52 -23.06
N THR A 625 -5.21 9.95 -23.28
CA THR A 625 -4.07 9.60 -22.40
C THR A 625 -3.67 10.80 -21.56
N LEU A 626 -3.69 10.62 -20.25
CA LEU A 626 -3.18 11.54 -19.25
C LEU A 626 -1.79 11.07 -18.82
N SER A 627 -0.83 11.99 -18.78
CA SER A 627 0.52 11.70 -18.33
C SER A 627 0.59 11.62 -16.79
N TYR A 628 1.66 11.06 -16.24
CA TYR A 628 1.91 11.09 -14.79
C TYR A 628 1.80 12.50 -14.20
N LEU A 629 2.24 13.53 -14.93
CA LEU A 629 2.20 14.91 -14.46
C LEU A 629 0.77 15.45 -14.36
N ASP A 630 -0.11 15.06 -15.29
CA ASP A 630 -1.53 15.38 -15.22
C ASP A 630 -2.16 14.73 -13.97
N VAL A 631 -1.84 13.46 -13.71
CA VAL A 631 -2.34 12.72 -12.54
C VAL A 631 -1.83 13.31 -11.23
N VAL A 632 -0.55 13.67 -11.17
CA VAL A 632 0.04 14.37 -10.01
C VAL A 632 -0.67 15.70 -9.75
N HIS A 633 -0.96 16.49 -10.78
CA HIS A 633 -1.69 17.75 -10.60
C HIS A 633 -3.14 17.54 -10.12
N LEU A 634 -3.80 16.46 -10.54
CA LEU A 634 -5.15 16.11 -10.10
C LEU A 634 -5.19 15.71 -8.62
N ILE A 635 -4.17 14.98 -8.15
CA ILE A 635 -4.11 14.43 -6.79
C ILE A 635 -3.56 15.44 -5.78
N PHE A 636 -2.48 16.14 -6.15
CA PHE A 636 -1.71 16.97 -5.22
C PHE A 636 -1.87 18.48 -5.48
N GLY A 637 -2.65 18.86 -6.50
CA GLY A 637 -2.83 20.23 -6.92
C GLY A 637 -1.76 20.71 -7.91
N LYS A 638 -1.86 21.96 -8.39
CA LYS A 638 -0.98 22.49 -9.45
C LYS A 638 0.45 22.84 -9.00
N GLY A 639 0.75 22.70 -7.70
CA GLY A 639 2.05 23.02 -7.11
C GLY A 639 2.47 24.48 -7.33
N THR A 640 3.78 24.73 -7.18
CA THR A 640 4.38 26.05 -7.46
C THR A 640 4.50 26.25 -8.97
N THR A 641 3.87 27.30 -9.52
CA THR A 641 3.98 27.61 -10.95
C THR A 641 5.22 28.43 -11.26
N ARG A 642 5.91 28.08 -12.35
CA ARG A 642 7.06 28.87 -12.84
C ARG A 642 6.56 30.19 -13.44
N LYS A 643 6.83 31.30 -12.74
CA LYS A 643 6.44 32.65 -13.19
C LYS A 643 7.50 33.34 -14.06
N THR A 644 8.76 32.92 -13.97
CA THR A 644 9.88 33.57 -14.66
C THR A 644 10.80 32.55 -15.31
N LEU A 645 11.43 32.93 -16.44
CA LEU A 645 12.46 32.12 -17.07
C LEU A 645 13.65 31.99 -16.12
N PRO A 646 14.16 30.77 -15.90
CA PRO A 646 15.40 30.55 -15.17
C PRO A 646 16.55 31.35 -15.76
N LYS A 647 17.45 31.82 -14.89
CA LYS A 647 18.59 32.66 -15.30
C LYS A 647 19.48 31.96 -16.33
N GLU A 648 19.68 30.66 -16.17
CA GLU A 648 20.46 29.83 -17.09
C GLU A 648 19.85 29.82 -18.50
N LEU A 649 18.53 29.61 -18.61
CA LEU A 649 17.82 29.71 -19.89
C LEU A 649 17.82 31.15 -20.44
N MET A 650 17.75 32.17 -19.59
CA MET A 650 17.82 33.57 -20.03
C MET A 650 19.18 33.92 -20.66
N GLU A 651 20.28 33.44 -20.08
CA GLU A 651 21.64 33.65 -20.63
C GLU A 651 21.80 32.90 -21.95
N ASP A 652 21.32 31.65 -22.01
CA ASP A 652 21.35 30.81 -23.21
C ASP A 652 20.50 31.35 -24.37
N PHE A 653 19.38 32.01 -24.05
CA PHE A 653 18.52 32.63 -25.04
C PHE A 653 19.09 33.99 -25.48
N LYS A 654 19.76 34.73 -24.59
CA LYS A 654 20.45 35.99 -24.94
C LYS A 654 21.65 35.76 -25.88
N TYR A 655 22.43 34.69 -25.68
CA TYR A 655 23.56 34.37 -26.56
C TYR A 655 23.15 33.95 -27.98
N ASN A 656 21.92 33.45 -28.16
CA ASN A 656 21.37 33.06 -29.47
C ASN A 656 20.65 34.21 -30.20
N ILE A 657 20.41 35.33 -29.53
CA ILE A 657 20.00 36.56 -30.18
C ILE A 657 21.30 37.23 -30.66
N GLY A 658 21.75 36.88 -31.86
CA GLY A 658 22.73 37.71 -32.57
C GLY A 658 22.23 39.15 -32.55
N ASP A 659 23.16 40.11 -32.31
CA ASP A 659 22.89 41.55 -32.11
C ASP A 659 21.55 41.96 -32.71
N PRO A 660 20.60 42.49 -31.90
CA PRO A 660 19.30 42.88 -32.43
C PRO A 660 19.55 43.81 -33.61
N LEU A 661 19.24 43.34 -34.82
CA LEU A 661 19.21 44.20 -36.01
C LEU A 661 18.39 45.42 -35.59
N PRO A 662 18.97 46.64 -35.66
CA PRO A 662 18.28 47.83 -35.22
C PRO A 662 16.93 47.84 -35.90
N ILE A 663 15.86 47.83 -35.10
CA ILE A 663 14.49 47.89 -35.62
C ILE A 663 14.47 49.07 -36.57
N ASP A 664 14.25 48.80 -37.87
CA ASP A 664 14.14 49.86 -38.88
C ASP A 664 13.12 50.86 -38.34
N THR A 665 13.53 52.11 -38.16
CA THR A 665 12.75 53.20 -37.56
C THR A 665 11.33 53.26 -38.11
N LYS A 666 11.14 52.90 -39.39
CA LYS A 666 9.82 52.82 -40.05
C LYS A 666 8.90 51.73 -39.49
N LYS A 667 9.46 50.60 -39.06
CA LYS A 667 8.70 49.48 -38.49
C LYS A 667 8.28 49.78 -37.04
N TYR A 668 9.11 50.54 -36.32
CA TYR A 668 8.78 51.04 -34.99
C TYR A 668 7.65 52.08 -35.06
N GLU A 669 7.78 53.09 -35.95
CA GLU A 669 6.72 54.09 -36.18
C GLU A 669 5.39 53.45 -36.59
N LYS A 670 5.42 52.36 -37.38
CA LYS A 670 4.21 51.66 -37.79
C LYS A 670 3.54 50.89 -36.66
N LEU A 671 4.33 50.28 -35.76
CA LEU A 671 3.81 49.60 -34.57
C LEU A 671 3.29 50.62 -33.54
N ASP A 672 3.97 51.74 -33.38
CA ASP A 672 3.56 52.85 -32.50
C ASP A 672 2.24 53.48 -32.98
N GLN A 673 2.09 53.67 -34.29
CA GLN A 673 0.81 54.09 -34.89
C GLN A 673 -0.31 53.06 -34.68
N GLN A 674 -0.03 51.76 -34.78
CA GLN A 674 -1.02 50.73 -34.52
C GLN A 674 -1.44 50.66 -33.05
N LEU A 675 -0.48 50.86 -32.14
CA LEU A 675 -0.71 50.85 -30.70
C LEU A 675 -1.50 52.09 -30.26
N SER A 676 -1.12 53.27 -30.75
CA SER A 676 -1.88 54.50 -30.56
C SER A 676 -3.31 54.39 -31.12
N HIS A 677 -3.50 53.75 -32.29
CA HIS A 677 -4.84 53.55 -32.84
C HIS A 677 -5.68 52.59 -31.97
N LEU A 678 -5.08 51.54 -31.40
CA LEU A 678 -5.76 50.61 -30.51
C LEU A 678 -6.12 51.25 -29.16
N GLU A 679 -5.22 52.06 -28.59
CA GLU A 679 -5.49 52.84 -27.37
C GLU A 679 -6.64 53.83 -27.62
N HIS A 680 -6.62 54.55 -28.74
CA HIS A 680 -7.70 55.47 -29.09
C HIS A 680 -9.04 54.77 -29.37
N SER A 681 -8.99 53.52 -29.86
CA SER A 681 -10.18 52.67 -30.06
C SER A 681 -10.74 52.17 -28.73
N LYS A 682 -9.85 51.86 -27.78
CA LYS A 682 -10.22 51.45 -26.43
C LYS A 682 -10.84 52.60 -25.65
N ASP A 683 -10.27 53.81 -25.73
CA ASP A 683 -10.85 55.01 -25.13
C ASP A 683 -12.22 55.36 -25.73
N LEU A 684 -12.41 55.13 -27.04
CA LEU A 684 -13.72 55.29 -27.69
C LEU A 684 -14.74 54.24 -27.24
N LEU A 685 -14.31 52.99 -27.00
CA LEU A 685 -15.17 51.94 -26.47
C LEU A 685 -15.53 52.21 -25.00
N GLU A 686 -14.57 52.63 -24.16
CA GLU A 686 -14.82 53.03 -22.78
C GLU A 686 -15.74 54.27 -22.73
N TYR A 687 -15.57 55.26 -23.63
CA TYR A 687 -16.47 56.41 -23.73
C TYR A 687 -17.90 56.05 -24.21
N LEU A 688 -18.04 55.02 -25.06
CA LEU A 688 -19.33 54.53 -25.53
C LEU A 688 -20.01 53.61 -24.49
N GLU A 689 -19.25 52.90 -23.66
CA GLU A 689 -19.77 52.16 -22.51
C GLU A 689 -20.20 53.12 -21.37
N ASP A 690 -19.44 54.18 -21.12
CA ASP A 690 -19.76 55.20 -20.11
C ASP A 690 -20.95 56.10 -20.51
N ASN A 691 -21.18 56.29 -21.81
CA ASN A 691 -22.32 57.07 -22.33
C ASN A 691 -23.45 56.20 -22.92
N GLY A 692 -23.33 54.88 -22.85
CA GLY A 692 -24.27 53.89 -23.40
C GLY A 692 -25.40 53.53 -22.44
N GLY A 693 -25.91 54.51 -21.70
CA GLY A 693 -26.88 54.30 -20.62
C GLY A 693 -27.96 55.37 -20.51
N GLU A 694 -28.37 56.03 -21.59
CA GLU A 694 -29.66 56.75 -21.66
C GLU A 694 -30.26 56.58 -23.07
N GLU A 695 -31.40 55.89 -23.15
CA GLU A 695 -32.29 55.89 -24.32
C GLU A 695 -32.93 57.27 -24.56
#